data_AF-A0A838SB23-F1
#
_entry.id   AF-A0A838SB23-F1
#
_cell.length_a   1.000
_cell.length_b   1.000
_cell.length_c   1.000
_cell.angle_alpha   90.00
_cell.angle_beta   90.00
_cell.angle_gamma   90.00
#
_symmetry.space_group_name_H-M   'P 1'
#
loop_
_entity.id
_entity.type
_entity.pdbx_description
1 polymer ?
#
loop_
_entity_poly.entity_id
_entity_poly.type
_entity_poly.pdbx_seq_one_letter_code
_entity_poly.pdbx_strand_id
1 'polypeptide(L)'
;MKQIFPESSMAHRWLDGLKGLEVGPSSHNPFGLETRTVGLPDEIYHQEQIALVGQAAPLDILAEADAIPVPSESEGFVLSSHVIEHCPNFLQTLWEWYRIIKPGGFLYLIAPHPDAAPGDRGKPLTDWAHVVEDYVFNATAETEPEAGRFLHCHYHIFSPGTMKDFFSRFFGERLILVDSQAVDDKIGNGFSLVYRKDVSLIQGYPWPLAYQGKTVCITKPADFYLLKKSAQSSSLVRPNVEAQVSAQTDSLPSFQGPTLQKSEAASPRVSVIVAAYNAERFMRGALVDLEEQTIADQIEIIIVETGSQTEEYKIITEFQARFSNIIYVRISTRENPAAACNRGIQMARGQYITLAPTDDRRRVDALEILAAELDAHREIALVYGDVFVTNFENQRFVNHIRCGYHIRPEFSLDIMLSGCHMGPQAMWRKSVHNEVGYFDETLPSATDYEFWCRIAERYPMKHIPSFLGLYFENPEGVINSNPERAHRETRDVQQAYRDKFPAPKVQYINNYQFQGKIQAGKFVNIGMVTFNRVEFTKQAIAALFQHTCFPHVITVVDNGSTDGTPEYLQALQKQGFITNLILLPDNVGIAKASNLSWSQEPDAEYYLKLDNDIVIQKPNWLSRMVEVIDRIPELGAIAYSFEPVSYPVREIRRVRIRPKAGNVNG
;
A
#
# COMPACT_ATOMS: atom_id res chain seq x y z
N MET A 1 -19.93 -19.18 40.42
CA MET A 1 -20.47 -18.01 41.15
C MET A 1 -20.26 -16.84 40.20
N LYS A 2 -21.29 -16.10 39.80
CA LYS A 2 -21.13 -14.99 38.84
C LYS A 2 -20.19 -13.95 39.46
N GLN A 3 -19.10 -13.62 38.78
CA GLN A 3 -18.14 -12.62 39.24
C GLN A 3 -18.57 -11.28 38.67
N ILE A 4 -18.98 -10.35 39.54
CA ILE A 4 -19.24 -8.97 39.15
C ILE A 4 -17.95 -8.19 39.42
N PHE A 5 -17.32 -7.70 38.37
CA PHE A 5 -16.17 -6.83 38.46
C PHE A 5 -16.63 -5.41 38.83
N PRO A 6 -15.88 -4.69 39.69
CA PRO A 6 -16.19 -3.32 40.05
C PRO A 6 -16.26 -2.38 38.83
N GLU A 7 -16.86 -1.21 38.98
CA GLU A 7 -16.67 -0.12 38.01
C GLU A 7 -15.29 0.51 38.22
N SER A 8 -14.63 0.87 37.12
CA SER A 8 -13.30 1.46 37.17
C SER A 8 -13.41 2.94 37.54
N SER A 9 -12.96 3.28 38.74
CA SER A 9 -12.93 4.67 39.21
C SER A 9 -12.04 5.54 38.33
N MET A 10 -10.97 4.96 37.77
CA MET A 10 -10.09 5.62 36.83
C MET A 10 -10.77 5.87 35.48
N ALA A 11 -11.48 4.88 34.93
CA ALA A 11 -12.21 5.05 33.67
C ALA A 11 -13.26 6.16 33.79
N HIS A 12 -14.08 6.15 34.85
CA HIS A 12 -15.09 7.18 35.09
C HIS A 12 -14.47 8.58 35.24
N ARG A 13 -13.34 8.71 35.95
CA ARG A 13 -12.65 9.99 36.12
C ARG A 13 -12.31 10.67 34.78
N TRP A 14 -11.90 9.90 33.78
CA TRP A 14 -11.37 10.43 32.52
C TRP A 14 -12.39 10.41 31.38
N LEU A 15 -13.36 9.50 31.42
CA LEU A 15 -14.22 9.20 30.28
C LEU A 15 -15.69 9.59 30.48
N ASP A 16 -16.11 9.91 31.72
CA ASP A 16 -17.49 10.32 31.99
C ASP A 16 -17.89 11.57 31.18
N GLY A 17 -19.08 11.51 30.57
CA GLY A 17 -19.61 12.58 29.73
C GLY A 17 -19.05 12.63 28.30
N LEU A 18 -18.15 11.70 27.94
CA LEU A 18 -17.68 11.50 26.56
C LEU A 18 -18.39 10.31 25.92
N LYS A 19 -18.37 10.28 24.58
CA LYS A 19 -18.78 9.11 23.78
C LYS A 19 -17.56 8.50 23.13
N GLY A 20 -17.49 7.17 23.09
CA GLY A 20 -16.34 6.49 22.53
C GLY A 20 -16.59 5.03 22.18
N LEU A 21 -15.51 4.32 21.91
CA LEU A 21 -15.54 2.90 21.56
C LEU A 21 -14.98 2.05 22.70
N GLU A 22 -15.60 0.90 22.94
CA GLU A 22 -15.04 -0.21 23.72
C GLU A 22 -14.59 -1.29 22.73
N VAL A 23 -13.29 -1.42 22.52
CA VAL A 23 -12.71 -2.40 21.59
C VAL A 23 -12.48 -3.70 22.34
N GLY A 24 -13.03 -4.79 21.80
CA GLY A 24 -12.95 -6.13 22.35
C GLY A 24 -13.49 -6.19 23.77
N PRO A 25 -14.82 -6.25 23.98
CA PRO A 25 -15.35 -6.47 25.32
C PRO A 25 -14.78 -7.79 25.83
N SER A 26 -13.97 -7.74 26.88
CA SER A 26 -13.34 -8.94 27.46
C SER A 26 -14.28 -9.63 28.44
N SER A 27 -13.79 -10.65 29.17
CA SER A 27 -14.60 -11.45 30.09
C SER A 27 -14.96 -10.74 31.42
N HIS A 28 -15.48 -9.51 31.35
CA HIS A 28 -15.94 -8.68 32.47
C HIS A 28 -17.26 -7.95 32.17
N ASN A 29 -17.91 -7.41 33.20
CA ASN A 29 -19.12 -6.59 32.99
C ASN A 29 -18.74 -5.23 32.38
N PRO A 30 -19.67 -4.58 31.64
CA PRO A 30 -19.43 -3.27 31.02
C PRO A 30 -18.87 -2.24 31.99
N PHE A 31 -18.18 -1.24 31.45
CA PHE A 31 -17.60 -0.14 32.22
C PHE A 31 -18.63 0.89 32.70
N GLY A 32 -19.91 0.80 32.29
CA GLY A 32 -20.93 1.78 32.66
C GLY A 32 -20.77 3.15 31.97
N LEU A 33 -19.98 3.20 30.89
CA LEU A 33 -19.71 4.39 30.09
C LEU A 33 -20.60 4.43 28.84
N GLU A 34 -20.70 5.59 28.18
CA GLU A 34 -21.40 5.72 26.90
C GLU A 34 -20.51 5.21 25.75
N THR A 35 -20.49 3.89 25.55
CA THR A 35 -19.67 3.21 24.55
C THR A 35 -20.49 2.56 23.44
N ARG A 36 -19.86 2.45 22.26
CA ARG A 36 -20.22 1.44 21.25
C ARG A 36 -19.16 0.35 21.24
N THR A 37 -19.60 -0.90 21.22
CA THR A 37 -18.69 -2.04 21.34
C THR A 37 -18.21 -2.50 19.95
N VAL A 38 -16.90 -2.71 19.81
CA VAL A 38 -16.23 -3.14 18.57
C VAL A 38 -15.64 -4.54 18.77
N GLY A 39 -15.83 -5.44 17.82
CA GLY A 39 -15.17 -6.73 17.82
C GLY A 39 -15.71 -7.68 16.75
N LEU A 40 -15.10 -8.86 16.66
CA LEU A 40 -15.58 -9.94 15.82
C LEU A 40 -16.37 -10.98 16.63
N PRO A 41 -17.27 -11.76 15.99
CA PRO A 41 -17.96 -12.85 16.65
C PRO A 41 -16.96 -13.96 17.01
N ASP A 42 -16.78 -14.22 18.29
CA ASP A 42 -15.97 -15.34 18.81
C ASP A 42 -16.82 -16.17 19.77
N GLU A 43 -17.10 -17.43 19.41
CA GLU A 43 -17.94 -18.33 20.21
C GLU A 43 -17.32 -18.66 21.57
N ILE A 44 -16.00 -18.68 21.69
CA ILE A 44 -15.30 -19.05 22.93
C ILE A 44 -15.37 -17.89 23.92
N TYR A 45 -14.98 -16.67 23.51
CA TYR A 45 -15.07 -15.49 24.38
C TYR A 45 -16.52 -15.17 24.76
N HIS A 46 -17.46 -15.38 23.84
CA HIS A 46 -18.88 -15.24 24.11
C HIS A 46 -19.35 -16.22 25.20
N GLN A 47 -18.89 -17.48 25.17
CA GLN A 47 -19.18 -18.47 26.21
C GLN A 47 -18.50 -18.13 27.55
N GLU A 48 -17.26 -17.63 27.53
CA GLU A 48 -16.55 -17.21 28.74
C GLU A 48 -17.21 -16.01 29.43
N GLN A 49 -17.64 -15.00 28.67
CA GLN A 49 -18.42 -13.88 29.20
C GLN A 49 -19.72 -14.36 29.85
N ILE A 50 -20.47 -15.24 29.17
CA ILE A 50 -21.69 -15.81 29.75
C ILE A 50 -21.37 -16.59 31.03
N ALA A 51 -20.26 -17.34 31.07
CA ALA A 51 -19.87 -18.11 32.24
C ALA A 51 -19.45 -17.23 33.43
N LEU A 52 -18.72 -16.15 33.18
CA LEU A 52 -18.14 -15.27 34.21
C LEU A 52 -19.14 -14.22 34.71
N VAL A 53 -19.81 -13.51 33.79
CA VAL A 53 -20.66 -12.36 34.11
C VAL A 53 -22.15 -12.60 33.82
N GLY A 54 -22.50 -13.68 33.13
CA GLY A 54 -23.88 -14.14 32.95
C GLY A 54 -24.57 -13.66 31.68
N GLN A 55 -23.93 -12.83 30.87
CA GLN A 55 -24.39 -12.34 29.57
C GLN A 55 -23.19 -11.89 28.72
N ALA A 56 -23.27 -12.00 27.41
CA ALA A 56 -22.26 -11.44 26.51
C ALA A 56 -22.55 -9.97 26.21
N ALA A 57 -21.50 -9.17 26.00
CA ALA A 57 -21.67 -7.79 25.56
C ALA A 57 -22.22 -7.75 24.12
N PRO A 58 -23.18 -6.85 23.81
CA PRO A 58 -23.62 -6.67 22.43
C PRO A 58 -22.46 -6.12 21.58
N LEU A 59 -22.37 -6.55 20.32
CA LEU A 59 -21.43 -6.00 19.35
C LEU A 59 -22.15 -4.97 18.47
N ASP A 60 -21.75 -3.69 18.57
CA ASP A 60 -22.33 -2.61 17.77
C ASP A 60 -21.61 -2.43 16.42
N ILE A 61 -20.30 -2.73 16.38
CA ILE A 61 -19.45 -2.60 15.19
C ILE A 61 -18.68 -3.91 15.00
N LEU A 62 -18.96 -4.61 13.89
CA LEU A 62 -18.23 -5.80 13.48
C LEU A 62 -16.95 -5.42 12.74
N ALA A 63 -15.83 -5.42 13.44
CA ALA A 63 -14.53 -5.06 12.90
C ALA A 63 -13.38 -5.62 13.73
N GLU A 64 -12.22 -5.75 13.09
CA GLU A 64 -10.95 -6.03 13.75
C GLU A 64 -10.48 -4.81 14.54
N ALA A 65 -9.71 -5.04 15.60
CA ALA A 65 -9.18 -3.97 16.45
C ALA A 65 -8.23 -3.01 15.71
N ASP A 66 -7.66 -3.46 14.58
CA ASP A 66 -6.66 -2.75 13.79
C ASP A 66 -7.20 -2.12 12.48
N ALA A 67 -8.52 -2.25 12.25
CA ALA A 67 -9.24 -1.73 11.09
C ALA A 67 -10.74 -1.49 11.40
N ILE A 68 -11.04 -0.43 12.15
CA ILE A 68 -12.38 -0.09 12.65
C ILE A 68 -13.05 0.93 11.71
N PRO A 69 -14.23 0.63 11.12
CA PRO A 69 -14.86 1.43 10.06
C PRO A 69 -15.60 2.68 10.58
N VAL A 70 -14.93 3.49 11.40
CA VAL A 70 -15.39 4.80 11.85
C VAL A 70 -14.50 5.91 11.28
N PRO A 71 -14.96 7.16 11.13
CA PRO A 71 -14.10 8.25 10.65
C PRO A 71 -12.96 8.56 11.62
N SER A 72 -11.87 9.14 11.12
CA SER A 72 -10.77 9.68 11.93
C SER A 72 -11.32 10.80 12.81
N GLU A 73 -10.77 10.91 14.01
CA GLU A 73 -11.09 11.98 14.94
C GLU A 73 -12.62 12.09 15.15
N SER A 74 -13.29 10.94 15.24
CA SER A 74 -14.75 10.85 15.39
C SER A 74 -15.17 10.60 16.84
N GLU A 75 -14.28 10.05 17.67
CA GLU A 75 -14.62 9.59 19.02
C GLU A 75 -13.91 10.41 20.10
N GLY A 76 -14.59 10.57 21.24
CA GLY A 76 -14.02 11.21 22.43
C GLY A 76 -13.00 10.31 23.13
N PHE A 77 -13.15 8.99 23.01
CA PHE A 77 -12.18 8.03 23.48
C PHE A 77 -12.23 6.68 22.76
N VAL A 78 -11.14 5.94 22.88
CA VAL A 78 -11.09 4.49 22.67
C VAL A 78 -10.68 3.85 23.98
N LEU A 79 -11.45 2.85 24.42
CA LEU A 79 -11.21 2.05 25.60
C LEU A 79 -10.97 0.60 25.19
N SER A 80 -9.94 -0.02 25.72
CA SER A 80 -9.59 -1.43 25.50
C SER A 80 -9.18 -2.07 26.82
N SER A 81 -9.66 -3.27 27.09
CA SER A 81 -9.31 -4.03 28.29
C SER A 81 -9.00 -5.47 27.92
N HIS A 82 -7.73 -5.86 28.04
CA HIS A 82 -7.23 -7.19 27.68
C HIS A 82 -7.47 -7.59 26.20
N VAL A 83 -7.00 -6.75 25.28
CA VAL A 83 -7.20 -6.96 23.83
C VAL A 83 -5.91 -6.74 23.07
N ILE A 84 -5.13 -5.71 23.42
CA ILE A 84 -3.92 -5.32 22.69
C ILE A 84 -2.88 -6.45 22.61
N GLU A 85 -2.84 -7.31 23.62
CA GLU A 85 -1.97 -8.48 23.70
C GLU A 85 -2.39 -9.62 22.76
N HIS A 86 -3.64 -9.58 22.29
CA HIS A 86 -4.20 -10.47 21.27
C HIS A 86 -4.15 -9.88 19.86
N CYS A 87 -3.58 -8.68 19.69
CA CYS A 87 -3.42 -8.07 18.38
C CYS A 87 -2.05 -8.44 17.78
N PRO A 88 -2.00 -9.22 16.67
CA PRO A 88 -0.73 -9.65 16.08
C PRO A 88 0.09 -8.45 15.62
N ASN A 89 -0.53 -7.50 14.90
CA ASN A 89 0.11 -6.25 14.52
C ASN A 89 -0.16 -5.14 15.56
N PHE A 90 0.66 -5.12 16.60
CA PHE A 90 0.55 -4.19 17.71
C PHE A 90 0.57 -2.71 17.27
N LEU A 91 1.54 -2.32 16.42
CA LEU A 91 1.68 -0.92 16.00
C LEU A 91 0.55 -0.46 15.07
N GLN A 92 0.05 -1.34 14.20
CA GLN A 92 -1.11 -1.03 13.36
C GLN A 92 -2.38 -0.82 14.20
N THR A 93 -2.55 -1.61 15.25
CA THR A 93 -3.67 -1.48 16.20
C THR A 93 -3.60 -0.16 16.95
N LEU A 94 -2.44 0.20 17.50
CA LEU A 94 -2.25 1.48 18.18
C LEU A 94 -2.47 2.67 17.24
N TRP A 95 -1.98 2.59 16.01
CA TRP A 95 -2.21 3.59 14.99
C TRP A 95 -3.72 3.78 14.73
N GLU A 96 -4.45 2.68 14.60
CA GLU A 96 -5.88 2.71 14.32
C GLU A 96 -6.67 3.37 15.46
N TRP A 97 -6.32 3.08 16.70
CA TRP A 97 -6.98 3.70 17.85
C TRP A 97 -6.67 5.19 17.95
N TYR A 98 -5.42 5.59 17.68
CA TYR A 98 -5.05 7.00 17.61
C TYR A 98 -5.80 7.75 16.48
N ARG A 99 -6.02 7.08 15.34
CA ARG A 99 -6.76 7.64 14.21
C ARG A 99 -8.16 8.07 14.62
N ILE A 100 -8.84 7.23 15.37
CA ILE A 100 -10.25 7.37 15.75
C ILE A 100 -10.46 8.49 16.78
N ILE A 101 -9.53 8.65 17.72
CA ILE A 101 -9.64 9.61 18.83
C ILE A 101 -9.53 11.06 18.32
N LYS A 102 -10.40 11.96 18.81
CA LYS A 102 -10.31 13.40 18.56
C LYS A 102 -9.11 14.05 19.26
N PRO A 103 -8.54 15.15 18.76
CA PRO A 103 -7.65 15.99 19.56
C PRO A 103 -8.30 16.36 20.89
N GLY A 104 -7.59 16.14 21.99
CA GLY A 104 -8.09 16.28 23.37
C GLY A 104 -8.83 15.06 23.92
N GLY A 105 -9.13 14.05 23.10
CA GLY A 105 -9.73 12.78 23.51
C GLY A 105 -8.71 11.80 24.11
N PHE A 106 -9.20 10.64 24.53
CA PHE A 106 -8.42 9.70 25.36
C PHE A 106 -8.28 8.30 24.78
N LEU A 107 -7.11 7.70 24.98
CA LEU A 107 -6.92 6.25 24.86
C LEU A 107 -6.81 5.68 26.28
N TYR A 108 -7.74 4.82 26.66
CA TYR A 108 -7.75 4.10 27.93
C TYR A 108 -7.43 2.63 27.66
N LEU A 109 -6.33 2.13 28.24
CA LEU A 109 -5.85 0.76 28.01
C LEU A 109 -5.68 0.02 29.35
N ILE A 110 -6.25 -1.18 29.44
CA ILE A 110 -5.84 -2.20 30.41
C ILE A 110 -5.12 -3.33 29.65
N ALA A 111 -3.92 -3.66 30.10
CA ALA A 111 -3.15 -4.80 29.60
C ALA A 111 -2.73 -5.71 30.77
N PRO A 112 -2.66 -7.04 30.58
CA PRO A 112 -2.33 -7.99 31.64
C PRO A 112 -0.89 -7.82 32.13
N HIS A 113 -0.66 -8.13 33.40
CA HIS A 113 0.70 -8.34 33.87
C HIS A 113 1.32 -9.60 33.23
N PRO A 114 2.65 -9.67 33.07
CA PRO A 114 3.32 -10.80 32.41
C PRO A 114 2.97 -12.19 32.96
N ASP A 115 2.64 -12.29 34.25
CA ASP A 115 2.32 -13.56 34.93
C ASP A 115 0.81 -13.79 35.13
N ALA A 116 -0.03 -12.92 34.56
CA ALA A 116 -1.49 -12.93 34.77
C ALA A 116 -2.13 -14.18 34.16
N ALA A 117 -1.78 -14.55 32.93
CA ALA A 117 -2.23 -15.78 32.30
C ALA A 117 -1.25 -16.93 32.61
N PRO A 118 -1.73 -18.13 33.01
CA PRO A 118 -0.85 -19.27 33.27
C PRO A 118 0.05 -19.65 32.08
N GLY A 119 -0.40 -19.41 30.85
CA GLY A 119 0.34 -19.68 29.62
C GLY A 119 1.50 -18.73 29.32
N ASP A 120 1.56 -17.58 29.99
CA ASP A 120 2.59 -16.56 29.75
C ASP A 120 3.72 -16.58 30.78
N ARG A 121 3.53 -17.30 31.89
CA ARG A 121 4.51 -17.34 32.98
C ARG A 121 5.85 -17.83 32.50
N GLY A 122 6.86 -16.98 32.65
CA GLY A 122 8.24 -17.26 32.26
C GLY A 122 8.56 -17.05 30.78
N LYS A 123 7.61 -16.59 29.95
CA LYS A 123 7.91 -16.11 28.60
C LYS A 123 8.63 -14.74 28.67
N PRO A 124 9.50 -14.42 27.70
CA PRO A 124 10.17 -13.12 27.66
C PRO A 124 9.19 -11.98 27.36
N LEU A 125 9.51 -10.77 27.82
CA LEU A 125 8.76 -9.58 27.43
C LEU A 125 8.97 -9.31 25.93
N THR A 126 7.91 -8.89 25.24
CA THR A 126 8.00 -8.40 23.87
C THR A 126 8.96 -7.22 23.81
N ASP A 127 9.87 -7.24 22.83
CA ASP A 127 10.81 -6.16 22.58
C ASP A 127 10.39 -5.26 21.40
N TRP A 128 11.05 -4.11 21.27
CA TRP A 128 10.71 -3.13 20.24
C TRP A 128 10.97 -3.64 18.82
N ALA A 129 11.97 -4.51 18.61
CA ALA A 129 12.27 -5.03 17.29
C ALA A 129 11.13 -5.95 16.80
N HIS A 130 10.60 -6.79 17.69
CA HIS A 130 9.47 -7.67 17.40
C HIS A 130 8.25 -6.87 16.92
N VAL A 131 7.77 -5.89 17.69
CA VAL A 131 6.57 -5.12 17.28
C VAL A 131 6.76 -4.31 16.00
N VAL A 132 8.01 -3.94 15.67
CA VAL A 132 8.34 -3.28 14.41
C VAL A 132 8.37 -4.28 13.26
N GLU A 133 8.90 -5.49 13.47
CA GLU A 133 8.86 -6.59 12.50
C GLU A 133 7.42 -6.94 12.14
N ASP A 134 6.55 -7.09 13.14
CA ASP A 134 5.13 -7.39 12.95
C ASP A 134 4.44 -6.31 12.11
N TYR A 135 4.80 -5.04 12.35
CA TYR A 135 4.31 -3.95 11.52
C TYR A 135 4.80 -4.02 10.08
N VAL A 136 6.10 -4.26 9.88
CA VAL A 136 6.76 -4.29 8.57
C VAL A 136 6.27 -5.45 7.70
N PHE A 137 6.10 -6.61 8.30
CA PHE A 137 5.63 -7.82 7.64
C PHE A 137 4.11 -7.93 7.61
N ASN A 138 3.39 -6.95 8.19
CA ASN A 138 1.94 -6.94 8.32
C ASN A 138 1.45 -8.24 8.94
N ALA A 139 1.96 -8.53 10.14
CA ALA A 139 1.61 -9.71 10.90
C ALA A 139 0.10 -9.87 11.07
N THR A 140 -0.31 -11.13 11.01
CA THR A 140 -1.69 -11.60 11.14
C THR A 140 -1.70 -12.75 12.13
N ALA A 141 -2.90 -13.15 12.58
CA ALA A 141 -3.06 -14.28 13.48
C ALA A 141 -2.50 -15.58 12.86
N GLU A 142 -2.36 -15.68 11.54
CA GLU A 142 -1.85 -16.84 10.83
C GLU A 142 -0.33 -16.81 10.59
N THR A 143 0.28 -15.61 10.56
CA THR A 143 1.71 -15.44 10.25
C THR A 143 2.58 -15.33 11.50
N GLU A 144 1.98 -15.09 12.65
CA GLU A 144 2.69 -14.96 13.92
C GLU A 144 3.31 -16.30 14.36
N PRO A 145 4.62 -16.38 14.68
CA PRO A 145 5.27 -17.64 15.06
C PRO A 145 4.70 -18.27 16.35
N GLU A 146 4.12 -17.46 17.23
CA GLU A 146 3.42 -17.93 18.43
C GLU A 146 1.97 -18.36 18.15
N ALA A 147 1.44 -18.04 16.95
CA ALA A 147 0.16 -18.53 16.51
C ALA A 147 0.20 -20.06 16.33
N GLY A 148 -0.66 -20.74 17.07
CA GLY A 148 -0.97 -22.14 16.78
C GLY A 148 -0.26 -23.19 17.62
N ARG A 149 0.37 -22.85 18.76
CA ARG A 149 0.83 -23.89 19.70
C ARG A 149 -0.10 -24.18 20.88
N PHE A 150 -0.91 -23.21 21.33
CA PHE A 150 -1.87 -23.40 22.42
C PHE A 150 -3.08 -22.46 22.23
N LEU A 151 -4.32 -22.96 22.36
CA LEU A 151 -5.51 -22.10 22.43
C LEU A 151 -5.35 -21.14 23.63
N HIS A 152 -5.48 -19.83 23.39
CA HIS A 152 -5.30 -18.73 24.34
C HIS A 152 -3.86 -18.47 24.81
N CYS A 153 -2.99 -18.06 23.89
CA CYS A 153 -1.74 -17.38 24.24
C CYS A 153 -1.76 -15.93 23.72
N HIS A 154 -1.17 -15.02 24.49
CA HIS A 154 -0.95 -13.64 24.02
C HIS A 154 0.18 -13.63 22.98
N TYR A 155 0.01 -12.88 21.90
CA TYR A 155 1.09 -12.61 20.93
C TYR A 155 2.17 -11.75 21.57
N HIS A 156 1.75 -10.89 22.51
CA HIS A 156 2.61 -9.92 23.15
C HIS A 156 2.53 -9.94 24.67
N ILE A 157 3.69 -9.79 25.30
CA ILE A 157 3.82 -9.77 26.77
C ILE A 157 4.45 -8.46 27.19
N PHE A 158 3.68 -7.68 27.94
CA PHE A 158 4.06 -6.34 28.31
C PHE A 158 4.20 -6.19 29.82
N SER A 159 5.19 -5.39 30.22
CA SER A 159 5.22 -4.75 31.53
C SER A 159 4.72 -3.30 31.38
N PRO A 160 4.33 -2.63 32.48
CA PRO A 160 4.01 -1.21 32.44
C PRO A 160 5.15 -0.37 31.85
N GLY A 161 6.41 -0.77 32.09
CA GLY A 161 7.60 -0.09 31.58
C GLY A 161 7.78 -0.27 30.07
N THR A 162 7.67 -1.50 29.56
CA THR A 162 7.83 -1.77 28.12
C THR A 162 6.70 -1.13 27.31
N MET A 163 5.46 -1.19 27.81
CA MET A 163 4.33 -0.52 27.15
C MET A 163 4.52 1.00 27.06
N LYS A 164 4.97 1.64 28.14
CA LYS A 164 5.27 3.09 28.15
C LYS A 164 6.41 3.44 27.21
N ASP A 165 7.47 2.63 27.15
CA ASP A 165 8.58 2.81 26.22
C ASP A 165 8.10 2.72 24.76
N PHE A 166 7.25 1.76 24.43
CA PHE A 166 6.72 1.59 23.07
C PHE A 166 5.84 2.77 22.66
N PHE A 167 4.94 3.21 23.54
CA PHE A 167 4.11 4.40 23.30
C PHE A 167 4.97 5.66 23.12
N SER A 168 6.00 5.83 23.93
CA SER A 168 6.95 6.94 23.81
C SER A 168 7.70 6.93 22.47
N ARG A 169 8.21 5.76 22.06
CA ARG A 169 8.90 5.59 20.77
C ARG A 169 7.97 5.81 19.57
N PHE A 170 6.73 5.34 19.68
CA PHE A 170 5.77 5.33 18.58
C PHE A 170 5.06 6.68 18.41
N PHE A 171 4.51 7.23 19.48
CA PHE A 171 3.70 8.45 19.42
C PHE A 171 4.51 9.70 19.76
N GLY A 172 5.54 9.61 20.60
CA GLY A 172 6.26 10.77 21.12
C GLY A 172 5.31 11.75 21.82
N GLU A 173 5.37 13.03 21.44
CA GLU A 173 4.53 14.09 22.03
C GLU A 173 3.07 14.05 21.56
N ARG A 174 2.72 13.20 20.59
CA ARG A 174 1.37 13.14 20.00
C ARG A 174 0.32 12.55 20.93
N LEU A 175 0.74 11.61 21.78
CA LEU A 175 -0.10 10.88 22.69
C LEU A 175 0.55 10.89 24.07
N ILE A 176 0.01 11.70 24.97
CA ILE A 176 0.66 12.04 26.25
C ILE A 176 0.06 11.19 27.35
N LEU A 177 0.90 10.50 28.12
CA LEU A 177 0.46 9.77 29.31
C LEU A 177 -0.03 10.78 30.37
N VAL A 178 -1.30 10.69 30.75
CA VAL A 178 -1.93 11.60 31.73
C VAL A 178 -2.25 10.93 33.07
N ASP A 179 -2.39 9.61 33.09
CA ASP A 179 -2.61 8.84 34.31
C ASP A 179 -2.17 7.38 34.14
N SER A 180 -1.84 6.70 35.23
CA SER A 180 -1.55 5.26 35.20
C SER A 180 -1.76 4.59 36.54
N GLN A 181 -2.17 3.32 36.53
CA GLN A 181 -2.24 2.45 37.70
C GLN A 181 -1.34 1.25 37.52
N ALA A 182 -0.58 0.92 38.57
CA ALA A 182 0.26 -0.27 38.59
C ALA A 182 -0.58 -1.56 38.59
N VAL A 183 -1.74 -1.54 39.26
CA VAL A 183 -2.74 -2.61 39.24
C VAL A 183 -4.07 -1.97 38.86
N ASP A 184 -4.73 -2.47 37.82
CA ASP A 184 -5.99 -1.94 37.33
C ASP A 184 -7.13 -2.12 38.36
N ASP A 185 -8.06 -1.18 38.42
CA ASP A 185 -9.17 -1.19 39.38
C ASP A 185 -10.44 -1.91 38.86
N LYS A 186 -10.35 -2.61 37.72
CA LYS A 186 -11.46 -3.34 37.08
C LYS A 186 -11.34 -4.85 37.27
N ILE A 187 -10.27 -5.44 36.77
CA ILE A 187 -9.94 -6.88 36.77
C ILE A 187 -8.96 -7.21 37.90
N GLY A 188 -7.98 -6.33 38.14
CA GLY A 188 -7.01 -6.45 39.23
C GLY A 188 -5.82 -7.37 38.95
N ASN A 189 -5.62 -7.78 37.70
CA ASN A 189 -4.49 -8.62 37.26
C ASN A 189 -3.65 -7.99 36.14
N GLY A 190 -3.97 -6.75 35.75
CA GLY A 190 -3.27 -5.97 34.75
C GLY A 190 -2.89 -4.59 35.28
N PHE A 191 -2.46 -3.73 34.37
CA PHE A 191 -2.14 -2.33 34.63
C PHE A 191 -2.95 -1.42 33.71
N SER A 192 -3.30 -0.22 34.18
CA SER A 192 -4.05 0.76 33.40
C SER A 192 -3.16 1.93 32.97
N LEU A 193 -3.28 2.34 31.71
CA LEU A 193 -2.65 3.53 31.15
C LEU A 193 -3.71 4.42 30.51
N VAL A 194 -3.66 5.72 30.82
CA VAL A 194 -4.53 6.71 30.20
C VAL A 194 -3.66 7.70 29.43
N TYR A 195 -3.91 7.79 28.14
CA TYR A 195 -3.25 8.77 27.29
C TYR A 195 -4.25 9.78 26.75
N ARG A 196 -3.82 11.03 26.60
CA ARG A 196 -4.56 12.08 25.91
C ARG A 196 -3.93 12.34 24.56
N LYS A 197 -4.73 12.33 23.50
CA LYS A 197 -4.30 12.74 22.16
C LYS A 197 -4.13 14.25 22.14
N ASP A 198 -2.92 14.72 21.86
CA ASP A 198 -2.60 16.16 21.88
C ASP A 198 -2.55 16.74 20.45
N VAL A 199 -2.04 15.95 19.51
CA VAL A 199 -1.78 16.36 18.12
C VAL A 199 -2.83 15.76 17.17
N SER A 200 -3.26 16.50 16.14
CA SER A 200 -4.17 15.97 15.11
C SER A 200 -3.49 14.90 14.24
N LEU A 201 -4.26 14.03 13.61
CA LEU A 201 -3.76 12.96 12.75
C LEU A 201 -2.84 13.46 11.62
N ILE A 202 -3.16 14.62 11.05
CA ILE A 202 -2.49 15.19 9.87
C ILE A 202 -1.14 15.82 10.24
N GLN A 203 -0.96 16.18 11.52
CA GLN A 203 0.23 16.86 11.97
C GLN A 203 1.36 15.86 12.26
N GLY A 204 2.29 15.76 11.31
CA GLY A 204 3.48 14.90 11.40
C GLY A 204 3.31 13.50 10.83
N TYR A 205 2.37 13.29 9.89
CA TYR A 205 2.18 12.08 9.08
C TYR A 205 2.94 12.18 7.73
N PRO A 206 3.45 11.07 7.14
CA PRO A 206 3.50 9.70 7.67
C PRO A 206 4.44 9.58 8.88
N TRP A 207 4.22 8.58 9.75
CA TRP A 207 5.09 8.38 10.92
C TRP A 207 6.30 7.52 10.55
N PRO A 208 7.54 8.02 10.71
CA PRO A 208 8.73 7.22 10.43
C PRO A 208 8.95 6.20 11.56
N LEU A 209 9.20 4.95 11.17
CA LEU A 209 9.52 3.84 12.06
C LEU A 209 10.86 3.24 11.64
N ALA A 210 11.85 3.26 12.53
CA ALA A 210 13.17 2.70 12.23
C ALA A 210 13.13 1.16 12.35
N TYR A 211 13.52 0.45 11.28
CA TYR A 211 13.63 -1.00 11.22
C TYR A 211 14.89 -1.42 10.47
N GLN A 212 15.80 -2.17 11.11
CA GLN A 212 17.04 -2.67 10.51
C GLN A 212 17.85 -1.62 9.72
N GLY A 213 17.90 -0.38 10.23
CA GLY A 213 18.59 0.74 9.58
C GLY A 213 17.85 1.36 8.39
N LYS A 214 16.54 1.09 8.23
CA LYS A 214 15.66 1.69 7.23
C LYS A 214 14.50 2.42 7.93
N THR A 215 13.98 3.47 7.29
CA THR A 215 12.76 4.14 7.74
C THR A 215 11.56 3.55 7.01
N VAL A 216 10.68 2.93 7.78
CA VAL A 216 9.40 2.37 7.35
C VAL A 216 8.34 3.41 7.69
N CYS A 217 7.54 3.83 6.72
CA CYS A 217 6.52 4.85 6.98
C CYS A 217 5.22 4.18 7.38
N ILE A 218 4.67 4.56 8.52
CA ILE A 218 3.35 4.12 8.91
C ILE A 218 2.36 4.81 8.00
N THR A 219 1.83 4.01 7.07
CA THR A 219 0.90 4.47 6.06
C THR A 219 -0.39 3.69 6.17
N LYS A 220 -1.36 4.29 6.85
CA LYS A 220 -2.75 4.11 6.47
C LYS A 220 -3.39 5.49 6.50
N PRO A 221 -4.05 5.90 5.43
CA PRO A 221 -5.23 6.72 5.57
C PRO A 221 -6.34 5.93 4.91
N ALA A 222 -7.07 5.13 5.70
CA ALA A 222 -8.34 4.56 5.24
C ALA A 222 -9.46 5.63 5.20
N ASP A 223 -9.11 6.91 5.29
CA ASP A 223 -10.03 8.02 5.55
C ASP A 223 -10.32 8.90 4.34
N PHE A 224 -10.47 8.26 3.19
CA PHE A 224 -11.31 8.78 2.12
C PHE A 224 -12.66 8.03 2.00
N TYR A 225 -12.88 6.97 2.77
CA TYR A 225 -14.04 6.09 2.59
C TYR A 225 -15.37 6.58 3.17
N LEU A 226 -15.41 7.67 3.95
CA LEU A 226 -16.66 8.11 4.62
C LEU A 226 -17.18 9.52 4.26
N LEU A 227 -16.52 10.27 3.36
CA LEU A 227 -16.94 11.64 3.00
C LEU A 227 -17.64 11.80 1.64
N LYS A 228 -18.09 10.71 0.98
CA LYS A 228 -18.93 10.82 -0.22
C LYS A 228 -20.29 10.12 -0.19
N LYS A 229 -20.64 9.38 0.88
CA LYS A 229 -21.97 8.72 0.99
C LYS A 229 -23.02 9.47 1.82
N SER A 230 -22.71 10.68 2.34
CA SER A 230 -23.71 11.55 2.99
C SER A 230 -24.38 12.53 2.03
N ALA A 231 -24.64 12.10 0.79
CA ALA A 231 -25.64 12.73 -0.05
C ALA A 231 -26.34 11.65 -0.87
N GLN A 232 -27.61 11.43 -0.53
CA GLN A 232 -28.63 10.63 -1.21
C GLN A 232 -28.81 9.18 -0.74
N SER A 233 -29.88 9.03 0.03
CA SER A 233 -30.97 8.06 -0.17
C SER A 233 -31.38 7.36 1.13
N SER A 234 -32.50 7.87 1.63
CA SER A 234 -33.34 7.43 2.73
C SER A 234 -33.82 5.97 2.64
N SER A 235 -33.91 5.34 3.81
CA SER A 235 -34.96 4.43 4.31
C SER A 235 -35.51 3.30 3.40
N LEU A 236 -35.48 2.05 3.88
CA LEU A 236 -36.66 1.33 4.38
C LEU A 236 -36.32 -0.11 4.85
N VAL A 237 -37.25 -0.67 5.62
CA VAL A 237 -37.21 -1.80 6.56
C VAL A 237 -37.29 -3.19 5.88
N ARG A 238 -36.80 -4.24 6.58
CA ARG A 238 -36.86 -5.71 6.26
C ARG A 238 -38.30 -6.28 6.19
N PRO A 239 -38.51 -7.53 5.71
CA PRO A 239 -38.56 -8.66 6.68
C PRO A 239 -38.06 -10.05 6.19
N ASN A 240 -37.80 -10.91 7.19
CA ASN A 240 -37.44 -12.35 7.18
C ASN A 240 -38.31 -13.27 6.33
N VAL A 241 -37.76 -14.45 5.93
CA VAL A 241 -38.41 -15.78 6.02
C VAL A 241 -37.35 -16.91 6.16
N GLU A 242 -37.54 -17.79 7.14
CA GLU A 242 -36.85 -19.07 7.35
C GLU A 242 -37.42 -20.20 6.47
N ALA A 243 -36.62 -21.23 6.14
CA ALA A 243 -36.90 -22.67 6.43
C ALA A 243 -36.36 -23.69 5.38
N GLN A 244 -35.53 -24.62 5.90
CA GLN A 244 -35.56 -26.10 5.76
C GLN A 244 -35.17 -26.86 4.46
N VAL A 245 -33.93 -27.38 4.48
CA VAL A 245 -33.41 -28.79 4.39
C VAL A 245 -34.12 -29.92 3.60
N SER A 246 -33.26 -30.72 2.92
CA SER A 246 -33.30 -32.17 2.52
C SER A 246 -33.75 -32.51 1.08
N ALA A 247 -33.29 -33.56 0.38
CA ALA A 247 -32.09 -34.42 0.35
C ALA A 247 -32.18 -35.36 -0.90
N GLN A 248 -31.03 -35.76 -1.49
CA GLN A 248 -30.78 -36.96 -2.36
C GLN A 248 -31.48 -37.07 -3.74
N THR A 249 -30.98 -37.69 -4.82
CA THR A 249 -29.72 -38.34 -5.28
C THR A 249 -29.83 -38.61 -6.80
N ASP A 250 -28.70 -38.61 -7.52
CA ASP A 250 -28.36 -39.28 -8.80
C ASP A 250 -29.17 -39.11 -10.11
N SER A 251 -28.57 -38.39 -11.07
CA SER A 251 -28.07 -38.92 -12.36
C SER A 251 -27.55 -37.76 -13.24
N LEU A 252 -26.43 -37.96 -13.95
CA LEU A 252 -25.76 -36.93 -14.77
C LEU A 252 -26.61 -36.48 -15.98
N PRO A 253 -26.75 -35.16 -16.23
CA PRO A 253 -26.94 -34.67 -17.60
C PRO A 253 -26.02 -33.48 -17.96
N SER A 254 -25.85 -33.31 -19.28
CA SER A 254 -25.14 -32.27 -20.00
C SER A 254 -25.09 -30.89 -19.34
N PHE A 255 -23.90 -30.29 -19.36
CA PHE A 255 -23.60 -28.94 -18.85
C PHE A 255 -24.49 -27.87 -19.48
N GLN A 256 -25.56 -27.49 -18.77
CA GLN A 256 -26.18 -26.18 -18.88
C GLN A 256 -25.72 -25.41 -17.63
N GLY A 257 -24.86 -24.40 -17.83
CA GLY A 257 -24.37 -23.57 -16.74
C GLY A 257 -25.52 -22.91 -15.96
N PRO A 258 -25.29 -22.49 -14.70
CA PRO A 258 -26.31 -21.84 -13.90
C PRO A 258 -26.84 -20.64 -14.67
N THR A 259 -28.15 -20.66 -14.96
CA THR A 259 -28.86 -19.48 -15.45
C THR A 259 -28.98 -18.55 -14.25
N LEU A 260 -27.96 -17.72 -14.05
CA LEU A 260 -27.98 -16.65 -13.06
C LEU A 260 -29.17 -15.75 -13.37
N GLN A 261 -30.10 -15.65 -12.43
CA GLN A 261 -31.11 -14.59 -12.45
C GLN A 261 -30.36 -13.26 -12.58
N LYS A 262 -30.60 -12.55 -13.69
CA LYS A 262 -30.12 -11.18 -13.91
C LYS A 262 -30.63 -10.31 -12.76
N SER A 263 -29.78 -10.04 -11.77
CA SER A 263 -29.94 -8.81 -10.99
C SER A 263 -29.48 -7.66 -11.89
N GLU A 264 -30.26 -6.58 -11.95
CA GLU A 264 -29.96 -5.34 -12.67
C GLU A 264 -28.84 -4.53 -11.99
N ALA A 265 -27.78 -5.20 -11.53
CA ALA A 265 -26.56 -4.51 -11.12
C ALA A 265 -25.86 -3.95 -12.36
N ALA A 266 -25.40 -2.69 -12.28
CA ALA A 266 -24.60 -2.08 -13.34
C ALA A 266 -23.39 -2.97 -13.67
N SER A 267 -23.11 -3.16 -14.95
CA SER A 267 -21.97 -3.99 -15.39
C SER A 267 -20.67 -3.42 -14.81
N PRO A 268 -19.77 -4.26 -14.25
CA PRO A 268 -18.50 -3.78 -13.75
C PRO A 268 -17.71 -3.08 -14.85
N ARG A 269 -16.89 -2.10 -14.48
CA ARG A 269 -16.01 -1.38 -15.40
C ARG A 269 -14.76 -2.22 -15.70
N VAL A 270 -14.18 -2.85 -14.67
CA VAL A 270 -12.96 -3.67 -14.77
C VAL A 270 -13.22 -5.07 -14.22
N SER A 271 -12.83 -6.10 -14.97
CA SER A 271 -12.69 -7.47 -14.45
C SER A 271 -11.23 -7.72 -14.10
N VAL A 272 -10.95 -7.97 -12.83
CA VAL A 272 -9.63 -8.34 -12.33
C VAL A 272 -9.54 -9.86 -12.28
N ILE A 273 -8.60 -10.45 -13.02
CA ILE A 273 -8.42 -11.89 -13.10
C ILE A 273 -7.26 -12.33 -12.20
N VAL A 274 -7.54 -13.22 -11.25
CA VAL A 274 -6.57 -13.77 -10.29
C VAL A 274 -6.46 -15.27 -10.55
N ALA A 275 -5.35 -15.71 -11.16
CA ALA A 275 -5.03 -17.13 -11.27
C ALA A 275 -4.31 -17.60 -10.00
N ALA A 276 -4.91 -18.53 -9.27
CA ALA A 276 -4.41 -18.99 -7.98
C ALA A 276 -3.92 -20.45 -8.03
N TYR A 277 -2.74 -20.68 -7.47
CA TYR A 277 -2.22 -22.00 -7.14
C TYR A 277 -1.30 -21.90 -5.93
N ASN A 278 -1.57 -22.70 -4.91
CA ASN A 278 -0.83 -22.68 -3.65
C ASN A 278 -0.63 -21.25 -3.10
N ALA A 279 -1.68 -20.44 -3.19
CA ALA A 279 -1.58 -18.99 -3.04
C ALA A 279 -1.94 -18.48 -1.64
N GLU A 280 -2.14 -19.37 -0.67
CA GLU A 280 -2.56 -19.03 0.70
C GLU A 280 -1.70 -17.91 1.31
N ARG A 281 -0.38 -18.05 1.18
CA ARG A 281 0.66 -17.08 1.57
C ARG A 281 0.42 -15.65 1.09
N PHE A 282 -0.21 -15.47 -0.06
CA PHE A 282 -0.36 -14.17 -0.72
C PHE A 282 -1.80 -13.70 -0.87
N MET A 283 -2.77 -14.60 -0.72
CA MET A 283 -4.18 -14.38 -1.09
C MET A 283 -4.80 -13.23 -0.30
N ARG A 284 -4.58 -13.17 1.03
CA ARG A 284 -5.13 -12.10 1.86
C ARG A 284 -4.61 -10.73 1.41
N GLY A 285 -3.31 -10.59 1.22
CA GLY A 285 -2.70 -9.34 0.75
C GLY A 285 -3.20 -8.91 -0.63
N ALA A 286 -3.38 -9.86 -1.56
CA ALA A 286 -3.93 -9.58 -2.88
C ALA A 286 -5.39 -9.10 -2.83
N LEU A 287 -6.24 -9.74 -2.02
CA LEU A 287 -7.64 -9.34 -1.91
C LEU A 287 -7.81 -7.99 -1.23
N VAL A 288 -7.00 -7.70 -0.21
CA VAL A 288 -6.97 -6.37 0.42
C VAL A 288 -6.53 -5.29 -0.58
N ASP A 289 -5.49 -5.54 -1.38
CA ASP A 289 -5.00 -4.61 -2.42
C ASP A 289 -6.07 -4.25 -3.45
N LEU A 290 -6.90 -5.22 -3.85
CA LEU A 290 -7.97 -5.04 -4.83
C LEU A 290 -9.21 -4.35 -4.24
N GLU A 291 -9.63 -4.73 -3.04
CA GLU A 291 -10.79 -4.11 -2.37
C GLU A 291 -10.52 -2.69 -1.87
N GLU A 292 -9.25 -2.29 -1.72
CA GLU A 292 -8.87 -0.92 -1.36
C GLU A 292 -8.74 0.01 -2.57
N GLN A 293 -8.84 -0.48 -3.82
CA GLN A 293 -8.72 0.36 -5.01
C GLN A 293 -9.78 1.49 -5.01
N THR A 294 -9.42 2.67 -5.50
CA THR A 294 -10.31 3.86 -5.52
C THR A 294 -11.62 3.64 -6.30
N ILE A 295 -11.65 2.63 -7.18
CA ILE A 295 -12.81 2.21 -7.97
C ILE A 295 -13.30 0.80 -7.60
N ALA A 296 -13.08 0.32 -6.36
CA ALA A 296 -13.47 -1.02 -5.92
C ALA A 296 -14.97 -1.33 -6.13
N ASP A 297 -15.83 -0.31 -6.08
CA ASP A 297 -17.27 -0.44 -6.36
C ASP A 297 -17.61 -0.65 -7.86
N GLN A 298 -16.63 -0.48 -8.74
CA GLN A 298 -16.75 -0.63 -10.19
C GLN A 298 -15.96 -1.83 -10.73
N ILE A 299 -15.38 -2.67 -9.86
CA ILE A 299 -14.63 -3.86 -10.29
C ILE A 299 -15.36 -5.14 -9.92
N GLU A 300 -15.07 -6.21 -10.65
CA GLU A 300 -15.30 -7.59 -10.19
C GLU A 300 -13.96 -8.33 -10.13
N ILE A 301 -13.80 -9.19 -9.12
CA ILE A 301 -12.58 -9.97 -8.89
C ILE A 301 -12.90 -11.42 -9.20
N ILE A 302 -12.29 -11.98 -10.23
CA ILE A 302 -12.52 -13.36 -10.67
C ILE A 302 -11.30 -14.20 -10.31
N ILE A 303 -11.45 -15.05 -9.31
CA ILE A 303 -10.41 -15.92 -8.78
C ILE A 303 -10.61 -17.33 -9.35
N VAL A 304 -9.61 -17.80 -10.08
CA VAL A 304 -9.58 -19.16 -10.65
C VAL A 304 -8.47 -19.93 -9.97
N GLU A 305 -8.83 -20.76 -8.99
CA GLU A 305 -7.92 -21.65 -8.28
C GLU A 305 -7.84 -23.01 -8.98
N THR A 306 -6.63 -23.51 -9.25
CA THR A 306 -6.45 -24.79 -9.96
C THR A 306 -5.48 -25.73 -9.24
N GLY A 307 -6.02 -26.81 -8.66
CA GLY A 307 -5.24 -27.90 -8.08
C GLY A 307 -4.39 -27.54 -6.87
N SER A 308 -4.77 -26.52 -6.09
CA SER A 308 -4.04 -26.11 -4.88
C SER A 308 -4.10 -27.16 -3.77
N GLN A 309 -3.03 -27.21 -2.98
CA GLN A 309 -2.90 -28.05 -1.78
C GLN A 309 -3.01 -27.26 -0.48
N THR A 310 -2.92 -25.93 -0.56
CA THR A 310 -3.06 -25.00 0.57
C THR A 310 -4.53 -24.61 0.77
N GLU A 311 -4.80 -23.83 1.82
CA GLU A 311 -6.16 -23.49 2.25
C GLU A 311 -6.60 -22.06 1.88
N GLU A 312 -6.13 -21.52 0.75
CA GLU A 312 -6.51 -20.17 0.28
C GLU A 312 -8.03 -19.99 0.12
N TYR A 313 -8.77 -21.07 -0.13
CA TYR A 313 -10.23 -21.07 -0.22
C TYR A 313 -10.89 -20.52 1.06
N LYS A 314 -10.28 -20.69 2.24
CA LYS A 314 -10.78 -20.13 3.51
C LYS A 314 -10.74 -18.60 3.47
N ILE A 315 -9.60 -18.04 3.07
CA ILE A 315 -9.39 -16.60 2.93
C ILE A 315 -10.37 -16.04 1.88
N ILE A 316 -10.50 -16.71 0.73
CA ILE A 316 -11.42 -16.27 -0.31
C ILE A 316 -12.88 -16.27 0.18
N THR A 317 -13.28 -17.31 0.92
CA THR A 317 -14.65 -17.41 1.47
C THR A 317 -14.93 -16.32 2.50
N GLU A 318 -13.95 -16.00 3.36
CA GLU A 318 -14.03 -14.87 4.30
C GLU A 318 -14.28 -13.55 3.56
N PHE A 319 -13.54 -13.30 2.47
CA PHE A 319 -13.72 -12.10 1.66
C PHE A 319 -15.05 -12.09 0.90
N GLN A 320 -15.51 -13.22 0.36
CA GLN A 320 -16.83 -13.32 -0.29
C GLN A 320 -17.99 -13.02 0.68
N ALA A 321 -17.83 -13.32 1.97
CA ALA A 321 -18.83 -12.96 2.98
C ALA A 321 -18.93 -11.44 3.21
N ARG A 322 -17.86 -10.69 2.89
CA ARG A 322 -17.75 -9.24 3.09
C ARG A 322 -18.00 -8.44 1.81
N PHE A 323 -17.62 -8.99 0.66
CA PHE A 323 -17.56 -8.29 -0.62
C PHE A 323 -18.27 -9.10 -1.72
N SER A 324 -19.32 -8.52 -2.30
CA SER A 324 -20.20 -9.20 -3.27
C SER A 324 -19.66 -9.24 -4.70
N ASN A 325 -18.56 -8.55 -4.97
CA ASN A 325 -17.88 -8.42 -6.25
C ASN A 325 -16.83 -9.54 -6.50
N ILE A 326 -16.66 -10.47 -5.56
CA ILE A 326 -15.70 -11.58 -5.65
C ILE A 326 -16.37 -12.84 -6.19
N ILE A 327 -15.89 -13.30 -7.35
CA ILE A 327 -16.32 -14.52 -8.03
C ILE A 327 -15.20 -15.55 -7.90
N TYR A 328 -15.49 -16.67 -7.24
CA TYR A 328 -14.51 -17.72 -6.99
C TYR A 328 -14.87 -19.02 -7.72
N VAL A 329 -13.90 -19.57 -8.45
CA VAL A 329 -13.98 -20.85 -9.13
C VAL A 329 -12.81 -21.72 -8.70
N ARG A 330 -13.14 -22.92 -8.21
CA ARG A 330 -12.16 -23.93 -7.81
C ARG A 330 -12.17 -25.10 -8.77
N ILE A 331 -10.99 -25.46 -9.28
CA ILE A 331 -10.77 -26.59 -10.18
C ILE A 331 -9.85 -27.58 -9.46
N SER A 332 -10.26 -28.84 -9.38
CA SER A 332 -9.51 -29.87 -8.64
C SER A 332 -8.22 -30.29 -9.33
N THR A 333 -8.17 -30.21 -10.65
CA THR A 333 -6.98 -30.54 -11.45
C THR A 333 -6.09 -29.32 -11.63
N ARG A 334 -4.77 -29.51 -11.55
CA ARG A 334 -3.83 -28.43 -11.82
C ARG A 334 -3.85 -28.05 -13.29
N GLU A 335 -4.12 -26.78 -13.58
CA GLU A 335 -3.98 -26.20 -14.91
C GLU A 335 -2.77 -25.25 -14.95
N ASN A 336 -2.29 -24.94 -16.15
CA ASN A 336 -1.27 -23.90 -16.29
C ASN A 336 -1.89 -22.50 -16.05
N PRO A 337 -1.09 -21.49 -15.69
CA PRO A 337 -1.61 -20.15 -15.41
C PRO A 337 -2.40 -19.52 -16.56
N ALA A 338 -1.98 -19.73 -17.82
CA ALA A 338 -2.67 -19.19 -18.99
C ALA A 338 -4.10 -19.74 -19.14
N ALA A 339 -4.29 -21.04 -18.91
CA ALA A 339 -5.60 -21.68 -18.92
C ALA A 339 -6.51 -21.14 -17.81
N ALA A 340 -5.98 -20.96 -16.60
CA ALA A 340 -6.72 -20.35 -15.49
C ALA A 340 -7.13 -18.90 -15.81
N CYS A 341 -6.21 -18.10 -16.37
CA CYS A 341 -6.50 -16.75 -16.84
C CYS A 341 -7.57 -16.74 -17.95
N ASN A 342 -7.48 -17.64 -18.94
CA ASN A 342 -8.45 -17.74 -20.02
C ASN A 342 -9.87 -18.02 -19.51
N ARG A 343 -10.01 -18.91 -18.52
CA ARG A 343 -11.30 -19.15 -17.85
C ARG A 343 -11.83 -17.89 -17.19
N GLY A 344 -10.97 -17.18 -16.47
CA GLY A 344 -11.33 -15.90 -15.85
C GLY A 344 -11.79 -14.86 -16.88
N ILE A 345 -11.05 -14.72 -17.99
CA ILE A 345 -11.39 -13.82 -19.10
C ILE A 345 -12.73 -14.17 -19.73
N GLN A 346 -13.05 -15.46 -19.89
CA GLN A 346 -14.33 -15.92 -20.43
C GLN A 346 -15.50 -15.57 -19.49
N MET A 347 -15.27 -15.56 -18.18
CA MET A 347 -16.25 -15.19 -17.16
C MET A 347 -16.39 -13.67 -16.96
N ALA A 348 -15.37 -12.89 -17.35
CA ALA A 348 -15.34 -11.44 -17.21
C ALA A 348 -16.58 -10.78 -17.83
N ARG A 349 -17.16 -9.81 -17.14
CA ARG A 349 -18.26 -8.93 -17.60
C ARG A 349 -17.80 -7.48 -17.79
N GLY A 350 -16.63 -7.15 -17.24
CA GLY A 350 -15.98 -5.86 -17.34
C GLY A 350 -15.72 -5.39 -18.76
N GLN A 351 -15.71 -4.08 -18.94
CA GLN A 351 -15.28 -3.46 -20.21
C GLN A 351 -13.77 -3.59 -20.41
N TYR A 352 -13.04 -3.50 -19.30
CA TYR A 352 -11.60 -3.69 -19.23
C TYR A 352 -11.24 -4.96 -18.47
N ILE A 353 -10.11 -5.55 -18.83
CA ILE A 353 -9.55 -6.71 -18.16
C ILE A 353 -8.14 -6.35 -17.69
N THR A 354 -7.79 -6.82 -16.51
CA THR A 354 -6.41 -6.80 -16.00
C THR A 354 -6.12 -8.11 -15.28
N LEU A 355 -4.85 -8.52 -15.31
CA LEU A 355 -4.38 -9.61 -14.44
C LEU A 355 -3.98 -9.05 -13.08
N ALA A 356 -4.12 -9.86 -12.03
CA ALA A 356 -3.56 -9.60 -10.71
C ALA A 356 -2.88 -10.88 -10.22
N PRO A 357 -1.57 -11.04 -10.49
CA PRO A 357 -0.77 -12.08 -9.84
C PRO A 357 -0.92 -11.96 -8.32
N THR A 358 -1.01 -13.10 -7.63
CA THR A 358 -1.32 -13.12 -6.20
C THR A 358 -0.24 -12.45 -5.35
N ASP A 359 1.01 -12.43 -5.82
CA ASP A 359 2.19 -11.95 -5.09
C ASP A 359 2.56 -10.49 -5.39
N ASP A 360 1.97 -9.86 -6.40
CA ASP A 360 2.18 -8.44 -6.72
C ASP A 360 1.17 -7.53 -6.00
N ARG A 361 1.49 -6.24 -5.85
CA ARG A 361 0.56 -5.21 -5.33
C ARG A 361 0.42 -4.03 -6.28
N ARG A 362 -0.60 -3.21 -6.07
CA ARG A 362 -0.92 -2.03 -6.90
C ARG A 362 -0.91 -0.76 -6.07
N ARG A 363 -0.67 0.36 -6.75
CA ARG A 363 -1.03 1.66 -6.20
C ARG A 363 -2.54 1.73 -6.02
N VAL A 364 -3.01 2.42 -4.98
CA VAL A 364 -4.44 2.44 -4.60
C VAL A 364 -5.37 3.00 -5.69
N ASP A 365 -4.87 3.88 -6.56
CA ASP A 365 -5.57 4.50 -7.69
C ASP A 365 -5.16 3.92 -9.05
N ALA A 366 -4.43 2.79 -9.08
CA ALA A 366 -3.87 2.24 -10.31
C ALA A 366 -4.94 1.83 -11.32
N LEU A 367 -5.98 1.12 -10.88
CA LEU A 367 -7.06 0.70 -11.78
C LEU A 367 -7.88 1.88 -12.30
N GLU A 368 -8.06 2.93 -11.49
CA GLU A 368 -8.74 4.15 -11.91
C GLU A 368 -7.98 4.86 -13.03
N ILE A 369 -6.67 5.02 -12.88
CA ILE A 369 -5.80 5.68 -13.87
C ILE A 369 -5.77 4.90 -15.18
N LEU A 370 -5.56 3.57 -15.10
CA LEU A 370 -5.53 2.72 -16.29
C LEU A 370 -6.87 2.75 -17.03
N ALA A 371 -7.99 2.66 -16.31
CA ALA A 371 -9.32 2.70 -16.90
C ALA A 371 -9.63 4.08 -17.51
N ALA A 372 -9.27 5.17 -16.82
CA ALA A 372 -9.47 6.53 -17.32
C ALA A 372 -8.69 6.79 -18.62
N GLU A 373 -7.48 6.24 -18.73
CA GLU A 373 -6.65 6.34 -19.93
C GLU A 373 -7.31 5.63 -21.13
N LEU A 374 -7.85 4.43 -20.91
CA LEU A 374 -8.62 3.72 -21.94
C LEU A 374 -9.95 4.43 -22.25
N ASP A 375 -10.61 5.06 -21.29
CA ASP A 375 -11.83 5.82 -21.58
C ASP A 375 -11.56 7.03 -22.47
N ALA A 376 -10.45 7.73 -22.23
CA ALA A 376 -10.03 8.90 -23.00
C ALA A 376 -9.55 8.55 -24.41
N HIS A 377 -8.94 7.38 -24.60
CA HIS A 377 -8.28 6.98 -25.84
C HIS A 377 -8.86 5.70 -26.44
N ARG A 378 -9.91 5.83 -27.27
CA ARG A 378 -10.65 4.70 -27.86
C ARG A 378 -9.83 3.84 -28.82
N GLU A 379 -8.82 4.42 -29.45
CA GLU A 379 -7.87 3.77 -30.34
C GLU A 379 -6.88 2.87 -29.61
N ILE A 380 -6.59 3.15 -28.34
CA ILE A 380 -5.65 2.38 -27.52
C ILE A 380 -6.34 1.11 -27.02
N ALA A 381 -5.71 -0.04 -27.27
CA ALA A 381 -6.24 -1.34 -26.84
C ALA A 381 -5.75 -1.76 -25.45
N LEU A 382 -4.56 -1.31 -25.06
CA LEU A 382 -3.88 -1.72 -23.84
C LEU A 382 -3.06 -0.56 -23.25
N VAL A 383 -3.10 -0.44 -21.93
CA VAL A 383 -2.29 0.49 -21.14
C VAL A 383 -1.45 -0.25 -20.10
N TYR A 384 -0.26 0.28 -19.82
CA TYR A 384 0.66 -0.30 -18.82
C TYR A 384 1.44 0.80 -18.11
N GLY A 385 1.81 0.56 -16.85
CA GLY A 385 2.57 1.48 -16.02
C GLY A 385 3.96 0.96 -15.66
N ASP A 386 4.72 1.81 -14.99
CA ASP A 386 5.98 1.44 -14.35
C ASP A 386 5.72 0.67 -13.06
N VAL A 387 6.70 -0.12 -12.61
CA VAL A 387 6.59 -0.85 -11.35
C VAL A 387 7.85 -0.74 -10.51
N PHE A 388 7.68 -0.63 -9.20
CA PHE A 388 8.77 -0.87 -8.26
C PHE A 388 9.00 -2.37 -8.12
N VAL A 389 10.21 -2.78 -7.75
CA VAL A 389 10.55 -4.18 -7.48
C VAL A 389 10.90 -4.32 -6.00
N THR A 390 10.34 -5.33 -5.34
CA THR A 390 10.67 -5.74 -3.97
C THR A 390 11.03 -7.21 -3.92
N ASN A 391 11.89 -7.58 -2.99
CA ASN A 391 12.18 -8.97 -2.63
C ASN A 391 11.55 -9.36 -1.28
N PHE A 392 10.61 -8.56 -0.78
CA PHE A 392 9.84 -8.82 0.44
C PHE A 392 8.39 -9.13 0.07
N GLU A 393 7.91 -10.27 0.54
CA GLU A 393 6.54 -10.73 0.34
C GLU A 393 5.53 -9.80 1.04
N ASN A 394 4.30 -9.75 0.52
CA ASN A 394 3.14 -9.10 1.15
C ASN A 394 3.25 -7.60 1.48
N GLN A 395 4.33 -6.91 1.09
CA GLN A 395 4.45 -5.45 1.26
C GLN A 395 3.42 -4.70 0.43
N ARG A 396 2.93 -3.57 0.94
CA ARG A 396 1.99 -2.69 0.24
C ARG A 396 2.73 -1.67 -0.63
N PHE A 397 2.09 -1.20 -1.70
CA PHE A 397 2.68 -0.17 -2.58
C PHE A 397 3.07 1.11 -1.80
N VAL A 398 2.28 1.54 -0.82
CA VAL A 398 2.52 2.77 -0.04
C VAL A 398 3.71 2.68 0.91
N ASN A 399 4.12 1.47 1.32
CA ASN A 399 5.18 1.24 2.29
C ASN A 399 5.91 -0.07 1.97
N HIS A 400 6.80 0.01 0.98
CA HIS A 400 7.60 -1.11 0.53
C HIS A 400 9.08 -0.78 0.55
N ILE A 401 9.88 -1.82 0.62
CA ILE A 401 11.33 -1.76 0.49
C ILE A 401 11.65 -2.12 -0.96
N ARG A 402 12.32 -1.22 -1.67
CA ARG A 402 12.67 -1.41 -3.09
C ARG A 402 14.02 -2.11 -3.22
N CYS A 403 14.09 -3.17 -4.03
CA CYS A 403 15.34 -3.74 -4.53
C CYS A 403 15.59 -3.43 -6.02
N GLY A 404 14.65 -2.76 -6.68
CA GLY A 404 14.79 -2.32 -8.06
C GLY A 404 13.55 -1.59 -8.57
N TYR A 405 13.52 -1.37 -9.89
CA TYR A 405 12.37 -0.82 -10.60
C TYR A 405 12.37 -1.23 -12.08
N HIS A 406 11.20 -1.13 -12.70
CA HIS A 406 11.00 -1.28 -14.14
C HIS A 406 10.35 0.00 -14.68
N ILE A 407 11.14 0.84 -15.35
CA ILE A 407 10.62 1.91 -16.22
C ILE A 407 10.35 1.28 -17.57
N ARG A 408 9.10 1.32 -18.01
CA ARG A 408 8.69 0.71 -19.26
C ARG A 408 8.96 1.67 -20.42
N PRO A 409 9.33 1.16 -21.60
CA PRO A 409 9.46 2.00 -22.78
C PRO A 409 8.08 2.43 -23.31
N GLU A 410 8.05 3.59 -23.95
CA GLU A 410 6.92 4.03 -24.78
C GLU A 410 6.60 2.99 -25.85
N PHE A 411 5.31 2.77 -26.08
CA PHE A 411 4.88 1.76 -27.05
C PHE A 411 5.33 2.13 -28.46
N SER A 412 5.98 1.17 -29.12
CA SER A 412 6.33 1.23 -30.53
C SER A 412 6.59 -0.18 -31.04
N LEU A 413 6.42 -0.43 -32.34
CA LEU A 413 6.57 -1.80 -32.86
C LEU A 413 8.00 -2.33 -32.73
N ASP A 414 9.02 -1.48 -32.65
CA ASP A 414 10.42 -1.91 -32.51
C ASP A 414 10.78 -2.43 -31.12
N ILE A 415 10.02 -2.09 -30.07
CA ILE A 415 10.22 -2.71 -28.74
C ILE A 415 9.63 -4.11 -28.66
N MET A 416 8.70 -4.46 -29.55
CA MET A 416 7.99 -5.73 -29.45
C MET A 416 8.91 -6.93 -29.68
N LEU A 417 10.04 -6.77 -30.38
CA LEU A 417 11.04 -7.84 -30.52
C LEU A 417 12.15 -7.79 -29.46
N SER A 418 12.18 -6.80 -28.56
CA SER A 418 13.17 -6.75 -27.48
C SER A 418 12.74 -7.44 -26.18
N GLY A 419 11.48 -7.87 -26.07
CA GLY A 419 10.98 -8.68 -24.97
C GLY A 419 9.59 -8.26 -24.46
N CYS A 420 9.23 -8.76 -23.27
CA CYS A 420 7.96 -8.42 -22.62
C CYS A 420 8.07 -7.10 -21.83
N HIS A 421 7.57 -6.01 -22.42
CA HIS A 421 7.71 -4.66 -21.84
C HIS A 421 6.50 -4.22 -21.01
N MET A 422 5.30 -4.74 -21.28
CA MET A 422 4.03 -4.25 -20.71
C MET A 422 3.85 -4.66 -19.24
N GLY A 423 4.64 -5.62 -18.75
CA GLY A 423 4.64 -6.05 -17.36
C GLY A 423 3.42 -6.90 -16.97
N PRO A 424 3.38 -7.37 -15.70
CA PRO A 424 2.37 -8.32 -15.23
C PRO A 424 1.00 -7.71 -14.92
N GLN A 425 0.89 -6.39 -14.98
CA GLN A 425 -0.24 -5.62 -14.45
C GLN A 425 -0.90 -4.69 -15.47
N ALA A 426 -0.70 -4.96 -16.77
CA ALA A 426 -1.34 -4.23 -17.86
C ALA A 426 -2.87 -4.37 -17.84
N MET A 427 -3.57 -3.34 -18.30
CA MET A 427 -5.02 -3.33 -18.49
C MET A 427 -5.36 -3.17 -19.96
N TRP A 428 -6.30 -3.96 -20.46
CA TRP A 428 -6.71 -3.92 -21.87
C TRP A 428 -8.22 -4.00 -22.03
N ARG A 429 -8.69 -3.67 -23.24
CA ARG A 429 -10.12 -3.77 -23.59
C ARG A 429 -10.53 -5.22 -23.74
N LYS A 430 -11.62 -5.63 -23.10
CA LYS A 430 -12.20 -6.97 -23.31
C LYS A 430 -12.49 -7.26 -24.78
N SER A 431 -12.87 -6.25 -25.57
CA SER A 431 -13.23 -6.39 -26.97
C SER A 431 -12.11 -6.93 -27.86
N VAL A 432 -10.83 -6.82 -27.46
CA VAL A 432 -9.70 -7.35 -28.26
C VAL A 432 -9.81 -8.87 -28.45
N HIS A 433 -10.42 -9.58 -27.51
CA HIS A 433 -10.57 -11.04 -27.57
C HIS A 433 -11.45 -11.51 -28.74
N ASN A 434 -12.30 -10.64 -29.32
CA ASN A 434 -13.10 -10.97 -30.49
C ASN A 434 -12.26 -11.18 -31.76
N GLU A 435 -11.06 -10.61 -31.81
CA GLU A 435 -10.17 -10.67 -32.99
C GLU A 435 -8.85 -11.35 -32.71
N VAL A 436 -8.30 -11.12 -31.52
CA VAL A 436 -6.98 -11.63 -31.13
C VAL A 436 -7.09 -13.02 -30.52
N GLY A 437 -8.23 -13.39 -29.93
CA GLY A 437 -8.40 -14.64 -29.18
C GLY A 437 -7.88 -14.55 -27.75
N TYR A 438 -7.56 -15.69 -27.14
CA TYR A 438 -7.16 -15.84 -25.73
C TYR A 438 -5.66 -16.09 -25.59
N PHE A 439 -5.12 -16.23 -24.37
CA PHE A 439 -3.72 -16.60 -24.15
C PHE A 439 -3.40 -17.97 -24.76
N ASP A 440 -2.19 -18.14 -25.28
CA ASP A 440 -1.71 -19.43 -25.76
C ASP A 440 -1.30 -20.31 -24.56
N GLU A 441 -2.14 -21.28 -24.25
CA GLU A 441 -1.96 -22.21 -23.13
C GLU A 441 -0.74 -23.13 -23.28
N THR A 442 -0.11 -23.16 -24.46
CA THR A 442 1.13 -23.91 -24.70
C THR A 442 2.38 -23.16 -24.25
N LEU A 443 2.26 -21.89 -23.85
CA LEU A 443 3.36 -21.03 -23.39
C LEU A 443 3.27 -20.71 -21.89
N PRO A 444 3.86 -21.53 -21.00
CA PRO A 444 3.85 -21.27 -19.55
C PRO A 444 4.50 -19.95 -19.11
N SER A 445 5.51 -19.46 -19.82
CA SER A 445 6.34 -18.33 -19.36
C SER A 445 6.18 -17.09 -20.23
N ALA A 446 6.01 -17.26 -21.55
CA ALA A 446 5.88 -16.16 -22.51
C ALA A 446 4.42 -15.85 -22.90
N THR A 447 3.42 -16.36 -22.18
CA THR A 447 1.99 -16.22 -22.54
C THR A 447 1.58 -14.76 -22.72
N ASP A 448 1.94 -13.89 -21.77
CA ASP A 448 1.60 -12.47 -21.83
C ASP A 448 2.28 -11.80 -23.01
N TYR A 449 3.58 -12.09 -23.19
CA TYR A 449 4.39 -11.51 -24.27
C TYR A 449 3.82 -11.84 -25.65
N GLU A 450 3.47 -13.10 -25.89
CA GLU A 450 2.87 -13.54 -27.14
C GLU A 450 1.52 -12.84 -27.38
N PHE A 451 0.68 -12.74 -26.35
CA PHE A 451 -0.62 -12.07 -26.47
C PHE A 451 -0.47 -10.57 -26.75
N TRP A 452 0.49 -9.91 -26.10
CA TRP A 452 0.82 -8.51 -26.41
C TRP A 452 1.29 -8.34 -27.86
N CYS A 453 2.09 -9.27 -28.40
CA CYS A 453 2.47 -9.26 -29.80
C CYS A 453 1.24 -9.33 -30.73
N ARG A 454 0.26 -10.20 -30.47
CA ARG A 454 -0.96 -10.23 -31.29
C ARG A 454 -1.79 -8.96 -31.20
N ILE A 455 -1.85 -8.32 -30.04
CA ILE A 455 -2.51 -7.01 -29.90
C ILE A 455 -1.75 -5.95 -30.70
N ALA A 456 -0.41 -5.92 -30.63
CA ALA A 456 0.44 -4.93 -31.31
C ALA A 456 0.30 -4.96 -32.84
N GLU A 457 -0.01 -6.12 -33.44
CA GLU A 457 -0.25 -6.23 -34.88
C GLU A 457 -1.47 -5.43 -35.36
N ARG A 458 -2.43 -5.16 -34.46
CA ARG A 458 -3.74 -4.59 -34.80
C ARG A 458 -4.00 -3.25 -34.16
N TYR A 459 -3.47 -3.04 -32.96
CA TYR A 459 -3.85 -1.93 -32.10
C TYR A 459 -2.65 -1.26 -31.45
N PRO A 460 -2.67 0.07 -31.32
CA PRO A 460 -1.71 0.77 -30.49
C PRO A 460 -1.94 0.47 -29.01
N MET A 461 -0.85 0.47 -28.25
CA MET A 461 -0.83 0.43 -26.80
C MET A 461 -0.24 1.73 -26.26
N LYS A 462 -0.34 1.97 -24.96
CA LYS A 462 0.19 3.18 -24.34
C LYS A 462 0.86 2.91 -23.01
N HIS A 463 2.06 3.44 -22.86
CA HIS A 463 2.75 3.53 -21.59
C HIS A 463 2.19 4.71 -20.78
N ILE A 464 1.94 4.50 -19.50
CA ILE A 464 1.67 5.55 -18.52
C ILE A 464 2.96 5.72 -17.71
N PRO A 465 3.67 6.85 -17.82
CA PRO A 465 4.95 7.09 -17.14
C PRO A 465 4.74 7.39 -15.64
N SER A 466 4.20 6.41 -14.93
CA SER A 466 3.90 6.45 -13.50
C SER A 466 4.07 5.07 -12.90
N PHE A 467 4.61 5.00 -11.70
CA PHE A 467 4.65 3.77 -10.92
C PHE A 467 3.25 3.44 -10.43
N LEU A 468 2.68 2.37 -10.99
CA LEU A 468 1.32 1.89 -10.69
C LEU A 468 1.31 0.53 -10.00
N GLY A 469 2.46 -0.15 -9.95
CA GLY A 469 2.60 -1.48 -9.39
C GLY A 469 3.83 -1.66 -8.50
N LEU A 470 3.75 -2.67 -7.65
CA LEU A 470 4.84 -3.23 -6.87
C LEU A 470 4.97 -4.70 -7.27
N TYR A 471 6.04 -5.02 -7.97
CA TYR A 471 6.38 -6.35 -8.43
C TYR A 471 7.20 -7.07 -7.38
N PHE A 472 6.76 -8.25 -6.96
CA PHE A 472 7.53 -9.11 -6.08
C PHE A 472 8.47 -9.99 -6.92
N GLU A 473 9.78 -9.88 -6.69
CA GLU A 473 10.77 -10.72 -7.34
C GLU A 473 10.77 -12.12 -6.73
N ASN A 474 9.74 -12.89 -7.08
CA ASN A 474 9.49 -14.21 -6.53
C ASN A 474 10.49 -15.25 -7.06
N PRO A 475 11.41 -15.79 -6.24
CA PRO A 475 12.38 -16.79 -6.70
C PRO A 475 11.70 -18.09 -7.18
N GLU A 476 10.49 -18.37 -6.69
CA GLU A 476 9.71 -19.57 -7.00
C GLU A 476 8.71 -19.33 -8.14
N GLY A 477 8.65 -18.10 -8.69
CA GLY A 477 7.74 -17.72 -9.76
C GLY A 477 7.93 -18.54 -11.04
N VAL A 478 6.92 -18.57 -11.91
CA VAL A 478 6.91 -19.41 -13.13
C VAL A 478 8.10 -19.14 -14.06
N ILE A 479 8.53 -17.89 -14.13
CA ILE A 479 9.67 -17.44 -14.93
C ILE A 479 10.99 -17.78 -14.21
N ASN A 480 11.09 -17.44 -12.93
CA ASN A 480 12.32 -17.56 -12.15
C ASN A 480 12.70 -19.00 -11.81
N SER A 481 11.70 -19.89 -11.69
CA SER A 481 11.90 -21.33 -11.46
C SER A 481 12.43 -22.09 -12.68
N ASN A 482 12.31 -21.54 -13.91
CA ASN A 482 12.88 -22.15 -15.11
C ASN A 482 13.29 -21.08 -16.16
N PRO A 483 14.41 -20.38 -15.93
CA PRO A 483 14.86 -19.30 -16.82
C PRO A 483 15.18 -19.77 -18.25
N GLU A 484 15.66 -21.00 -18.42
CA GLU A 484 15.95 -21.58 -19.74
C GLU A 484 14.69 -21.76 -20.58
N ARG A 485 13.59 -22.22 -19.97
CA ARG A 485 12.28 -22.26 -20.63
C ARG A 485 11.82 -20.86 -21.03
N ALA A 486 11.89 -19.90 -20.10
CA ALA A 486 11.46 -18.54 -20.36
C ALA A 486 12.25 -17.89 -21.51
N HIS A 487 13.58 -18.07 -21.54
CA HIS A 487 14.42 -17.59 -22.63
C HIS A 487 14.11 -18.27 -23.97
N ARG A 488 13.86 -19.59 -23.98
CA ARG A 488 13.50 -20.31 -25.19
C ARG A 488 12.16 -19.81 -25.75
N GLU A 489 11.12 -19.77 -24.92
CA GLU A 489 9.79 -19.31 -25.34
C GLU A 489 9.83 -17.85 -25.84
N THR A 490 10.60 -16.98 -25.16
CA THR A 490 10.81 -15.60 -25.62
C THR A 490 11.43 -15.56 -27.02
N ARG A 491 12.44 -16.39 -27.29
CA ARG A 491 13.06 -16.48 -28.62
C ARG A 491 12.10 -17.04 -29.68
N ASP A 492 11.27 -18.01 -29.31
CA ASP A 492 10.29 -18.61 -30.21
C ASP A 492 9.23 -17.57 -30.62
N VAL A 493 8.74 -16.77 -29.66
CA VAL A 493 7.86 -15.62 -29.93
C VAL A 493 8.58 -14.60 -30.81
N GLN A 494 9.80 -14.17 -30.46
CA GLN A 494 10.57 -13.23 -31.30
C GLN A 494 10.76 -13.72 -32.74
N GLN A 495 10.98 -15.04 -32.92
CA GLN A 495 11.14 -15.65 -34.23
C GLN A 495 9.83 -15.67 -35.02
N ALA A 496 8.70 -15.94 -34.37
CA ALA A 496 7.38 -15.96 -35.01
C ALA A 496 6.93 -14.57 -35.49
N TYR A 497 7.39 -13.50 -34.82
CA TYR A 497 7.03 -12.12 -35.13
C TYR A 497 8.13 -11.33 -35.86
N ARG A 498 9.25 -11.95 -36.23
CA ARG A 498 10.41 -11.27 -36.84
C ARG A 498 10.07 -10.52 -38.13
N ASP A 499 9.19 -11.07 -38.95
CA ASP A 499 8.79 -10.46 -40.24
C ASP A 499 7.62 -9.47 -40.08
N LYS A 500 7.02 -9.40 -38.88
CA LYS A 500 5.86 -8.55 -38.57
C LYS A 500 6.27 -7.24 -37.91
N PHE A 501 7.36 -7.26 -37.14
CA PHE A 501 7.85 -6.10 -36.39
C PHE A 501 9.26 -5.70 -36.85
N PRO A 502 9.58 -4.39 -36.82
CA PRO A 502 10.93 -3.94 -37.14
C PRO A 502 11.94 -4.44 -36.09
N ALA A 503 13.19 -4.64 -36.54
CA ALA A 503 14.27 -4.97 -35.63
C ALA A 503 14.45 -3.86 -34.56
N PRO A 504 14.69 -4.21 -33.29
CA PRO A 504 14.89 -3.23 -32.23
C PRO A 504 16.07 -2.31 -32.53
N LYS A 505 15.85 -0.99 -32.45
CA LYS A 505 16.92 0.00 -32.67
C LYS A 505 17.86 0.12 -31.46
N VAL A 506 17.35 -0.24 -30.29
CA VAL A 506 18.06 -0.18 -29.01
C VAL A 506 17.72 -1.43 -28.22
N GLN A 507 18.67 -1.92 -27.42
CA GLN A 507 18.40 -2.98 -26.47
C GLN A 507 17.78 -2.35 -25.21
N TYR A 508 16.48 -2.58 -25.01
CA TYR A 508 15.77 -2.08 -23.84
C TYR A 508 16.09 -2.93 -22.61
N ILE A 509 16.70 -2.33 -21.59
CA ILE A 509 16.95 -2.98 -20.30
C ILE A 509 15.78 -2.64 -19.39
N ASN A 510 14.83 -3.57 -19.24
CA ASN A 510 13.66 -3.36 -18.38
C ASN A 510 13.96 -3.53 -16.90
N ASN A 511 15.06 -4.19 -16.54
CA ASN A 511 15.30 -4.66 -15.18
C ASN A 511 16.48 -3.91 -14.56
N TYR A 512 16.20 -2.78 -13.93
CA TYR A 512 17.20 -2.17 -13.05
C TYR A 512 17.06 -2.79 -11.66
N GLN A 513 17.94 -3.74 -11.37
CA GLN A 513 18.16 -4.26 -10.02
C GLN A 513 19.37 -3.55 -9.43
N PHE A 514 19.27 -3.15 -8.16
CA PHE A 514 20.44 -2.67 -7.44
C PHE A 514 21.44 -3.83 -7.33
N GLN A 515 22.58 -3.78 -8.03
CA GLN A 515 23.57 -4.86 -7.97
C GLN A 515 24.28 -4.87 -6.61
N GLY A 516 24.09 -5.94 -5.82
CA GLY A 516 24.80 -6.20 -4.57
C GLY A 516 23.95 -6.96 -3.55
N LYS A 517 24.58 -7.52 -2.50
CA LYS A 517 23.87 -7.73 -1.22
C LYS A 517 23.26 -6.38 -0.85
N ILE A 518 22.01 -6.35 -0.40
CA ILE A 518 21.38 -5.14 0.15
C ILE A 518 22.25 -4.65 1.31
N GLN A 519 23.28 -3.84 1.03
CA GLN A 519 23.74 -2.82 1.95
C GLN A 519 22.64 -1.77 1.87
N ALA A 520 21.99 -1.49 2.99
CA ALA A 520 21.21 -0.27 3.16
C ALA A 520 22.04 0.89 2.59
N GLY A 521 21.62 1.47 1.46
CA GLY A 521 22.60 2.07 0.53
C GLY A 521 22.07 3.32 -0.15
N LYS A 522 22.57 4.46 0.33
CA LYS A 522 22.82 5.72 -0.39
C LYS A 522 21.72 6.22 -1.35
N PHE A 523 20.97 7.23 -0.92
CA PHE A 523 20.06 8.02 -1.77
C PHE A 523 20.41 9.51 -1.74
N VAL A 524 19.91 10.27 -2.72
CA VAL A 524 20.13 11.72 -2.82
C VAL A 524 18.90 12.50 -2.36
N ASN A 525 19.07 13.44 -1.43
CA ASN A 525 18.06 14.48 -1.20
C ASN A 525 18.24 15.60 -2.23
N ILE A 526 17.31 15.67 -3.19
CA ILE A 526 17.24 16.78 -4.15
C ILE A 526 16.45 17.91 -3.50
N GLY A 527 17.18 18.88 -2.97
CA GLY A 527 16.64 20.08 -2.37
C GLY A 527 16.41 21.20 -3.37
N MET A 528 15.17 21.66 -3.49
CA MET A 528 14.75 22.78 -4.33
C MET A 528 14.17 23.92 -3.47
N VAL A 529 14.63 25.14 -3.72
CA VAL A 529 14.03 26.34 -3.13
C VAL A 529 13.35 27.14 -4.23
N THR A 530 12.12 27.58 -3.98
CA THR A 530 11.33 28.37 -4.95
C THR A 530 10.73 29.62 -4.30
N PHE A 531 10.52 30.66 -5.11
CA PHE A 531 9.87 31.92 -4.72
C PHE A 531 9.29 32.62 -5.96
N ASN A 532 7.96 32.73 -6.07
CA ASN A 532 7.22 33.47 -7.10
C ASN A 532 7.62 33.12 -8.55
N ARG A 533 7.78 31.82 -8.85
CA ARG A 533 8.25 31.32 -10.15
C ARG A 533 7.56 30.02 -10.54
N VAL A 534 6.23 29.96 -10.44
CA VAL A 534 5.45 28.73 -10.68
C VAL A 534 5.76 28.06 -12.03
N GLU A 535 5.92 28.84 -13.12
CA GLU A 535 6.15 28.27 -14.46
C GLU A 535 7.53 27.65 -14.65
N PHE A 536 8.57 28.20 -13.99
CA PHE A 536 9.90 27.57 -13.99
C PHE A 536 9.92 26.35 -13.08
N THR A 537 9.26 26.44 -11.93
CA THR A 537 9.13 25.33 -10.97
C THR A 537 8.45 24.13 -11.61
N LYS A 538 7.39 24.36 -12.40
CA LYS A 538 6.73 23.32 -13.20
C LYS A 538 7.69 22.61 -14.14
N GLN A 539 8.46 23.38 -14.92
CA GLN A 539 9.41 22.84 -15.90
C GLN A 539 10.56 22.08 -15.24
N ALA A 540 11.13 22.63 -14.17
CA ALA A 540 12.23 22.00 -13.44
C ALA A 540 11.80 20.67 -12.80
N ILE A 541 10.63 20.65 -12.16
CA ILE A 541 10.08 19.43 -11.54
C ILE A 541 9.68 18.39 -12.60
N ALA A 542 9.04 18.80 -13.71
CA ALA A 542 8.73 17.89 -14.80
C ALA A 542 10.01 17.26 -15.39
N ALA A 543 11.07 18.05 -15.57
CA ALA A 543 12.36 17.57 -16.03
C ALA A 543 13.04 16.63 -15.03
N LEU A 544 12.88 16.86 -13.73
CA LEU A 544 13.33 15.92 -12.70
C LEU A 544 12.67 14.55 -12.88
N PHE A 545 11.35 14.51 -13.02
CA PHE A 545 10.62 13.25 -13.23
C PHE A 545 11.01 12.56 -14.53
N GLN A 546 11.18 13.34 -15.60
CA GLN A 546 11.48 12.78 -16.91
C GLN A 546 12.92 12.24 -17.03
N HIS A 547 13.89 12.83 -16.31
CA HIS A 547 15.31 12.59 -16.58
C HIS A 547 16.13 12.10 -15.39
N THR A 548 15.52 11.91 -14.21
CA THR A 548 16.24 11.49 -12.98
C THR A 548 15.87 10.07 -12.58
N CYS A 549 16.82 9.15 -12.73
CA CYS A 549 16.64 7.71 -12.56
C CYS A 549 17.51 7.11 -11.44
N PHE A 550 18.10 7.92 -10.57
CA PHE A 550 18.86 7.46 -9.39
C PHE A 550 17.99 7.55 -8.13
N PRO A 551 18.12 6.68 -7.11
CA PRO A 551 17.36 6.80 -5.86
C PRO A 551 17.45 8.21 -5.25
N HIS A 552 16.31 8.87 -5.17
CA HIS A 552 16.22 10.23 -4.67
C HIS A 552 14.89 10.50 -3.98
N VAL A 553 14.91 11.51 -3.12
CA VAL A 553 13.73 12.20 -2.58
C VAL A 553 13.76 13.64 -3.07
N ILE A 554 12.58 14.24 -3.20
CA ILE A 554 12.46 15.65 -3.58
C ILE A 554 11.96 16.41 -2.38
N THR A 555 12.80 17.33 -1.90
CA THR A 555 12.44 18.30 -0.87
C THR A 555 12.27 19.66 -1.51
N VAL A 556 11.08 20.24 -1.43
CA VAL A 556 10.81 21.59 -1.93
C VAL A 556 10.51 22.52 -0.78
N VAL A 557 11.22 23.64 -0.73
CA VAL A 557 10.93 24.76 0.17
C VAL A 557 10.40 25.93 -0.65
N ASP A 558 9.11 26.17 -0.53
CA ASP A 558 8.49 27.40 -1.00
C ASP A 558 8.81 28.52 -0.01
N ASN A 559 9.56 29.50 -0.47
CA ASN A 559 10.15 30.55 0.36
C ASN A 559 9.23 31.78 0.42
N GLY A 560 7.95 31.57 0.73
CA GLY A 560 6.93 32.61 0.83
C GLY A 560 6.36 33.05 -0.51
N SER A 561 6.10 32.11 -1.43
CA SER A 561 5.47 32.49 -2.69
C SER A 561 4.04 33.00 -2.49
N THR A 562 3.69 33.95 -3.33
CA THR A 562 2.39 34.62 -3.40
C THR A 562 1.70 34.43 -4.76
N ASP A 563 2.36 33.71 -5.67
CA ASP A 563 1.78 33.23 -6.92
C ASP A 563 1.16 31.83 -6.74
N GLY A 564 0.75 31.17 -7.83
CA GLY A 564 0.17 29.83 -7.78
C GLY A 564 1.14 28.68 -7.47
N THR A 565 2.35 28.98 -6.97
CA THR A 565 3.36 27.97 -6.63
C THR A 565 2.90 27.05 -5.48
N PRO A 566 2.34 27.56 -4.36
CA PRO A 566 1.91 26.71 -3.25
C PRO A 566 0.86 25.67 -3.66
N GLU A 567 -0.17 26.05 -4.42
CA GLU A 567 -1.24 25.15 -4.85
C GLU A 567 -0.70 24.04 -5.77
N TYR A 568 0.22 24.41 -6.68
CA TYR A 568 0.88 23.46 -7.57
C TYR A 568 1.72 22.44 -6.79
N LEU A 569 2.55 22.91 -5.84
CA LEU A 569 3.41 22.03 -5.04
C LEU A 569 2.59 21.11 -4.14
N GLN A 570 1.52 21.62 -3.53
CA GLN A 570 0.60 20.82 -2.72
C GLN A 570 -0.09 19.73 -3.54
N ALA A 571 -0.48 20.02 -4.79
CA ALA A 571 -1.06 19.02 -5.68
C ALA A 571 -0.06 17.90 -5.99
N LEU A 572 1.20 18.24 -6.26
CA LEU A 572 2.26 17.26 -6.49
C LEU A 572 2.61 16.44 -5.25
N GLN A 573 2.62 17.06 -4.07
CA GLN A 573 2.82 16.36 -2.81
C GLN A 573 1.71 15.33 -2.57
N LYS A 574 0.44 15.69 -2.82
CA LYS A 574 -0.70 14.76 -2.72
C LYS A 574 -0.59 13.57 -3.68
N GLN A 575 0.02 13.77 -4.84
CA GLN A 575 0.27 12.72 -5.83
C GLN A 575 1.53 11.88 -5.51
N GLY A 576 2.26 12.19 -4.43
CA GLY A 576 3.46 11.46 -4.00
C GLY A 576 4.72 11.83 -4.78
N PHE A 577 4.69 12.89 -5.58
CA PHE A 577 5.82 13.33 -6.39
C PHE A 577 6.85 14.18 -5.62
N ILE A 578 6.41 14.91 -4.59
CA ILE A 578 7.27 15.65 -3.68
C ILE A 578 7.20 14.95 -2.32
N THR A 579 8.35 14.55 -1.80
CA THR A 579 8.46 13.87 -0.50
C THR A 579 8.23 14.87 0.64
N ASN A 580 9.01 15.95 0.64
CA ASN A 580 8.95 16.97 1.68
C ASN A 580 8.60 18.31 1.05
N LEU A 581 7.51 18.92 1.51
CA LEU A 581 7.10 20.26 1.09
C LEU A 581 7.05 21.18 2.31
N ILE A 582 7.82 22.26 2.27
CA ILE A 582 7.79 23.31 3.29
C ILE A 582 7.26 24.58 2.64
N LEU A 583 6.12 25.06 3.11
CA LEU A 583 5.55 26.34 2.70
C LEU A 583 5.86 27.36 3.80
N LEU A 584 6.83 28.24 3.54
CA LEU A 584 7.16 29.30 4.48
C LEU A 584 6.15 30.44 4.35
N PRO A 585 5.68 31.02 5.47
CA PRO A 585 4.76 32.15 5.44
C PRO A 585 5.42 33.42 4.88
N ASP A 586 6.74 33.53 5.02
CA ASP A 586 7.53 34.68 4.61
C ASP A 586 8.82 34.23 3.93
N ASN A 587 9.38 35.11 3.08
CA ASN A 587 10.66 34.86 2.44
C ASN A 587 11.81 35.04 3.46
N VAL A 588 12.47 33.93 3.79
CA VAL A 588 13.57 33.88 4.77
C VAL A 588 14.97 33.91 4.14
N GLY A 589 15.03 34.11 2.82
CA GLY A 589 16.26 34.05 2.03
C GLY A 589 16.70 32.63 1.65
N ILE A 590 17.40 32.52 0.51
CA ILE A 590 17.77 31.24 -0.12
C ILE A 590 18.60 30.35 0.82
N ALA A 591 19.58 30.91 1.54
CA ALA A 591 20.46 30.12 2.39
C ALA A 591 19.69 29.41 3.53
N LYS A 592 18.79 30.13 4.19
CA LYS A 592 17.98 29.56 5.27
C LYS A 592 16.98 28.54 4.73
N ALA A 593 16.38 28.81 3.57
CA ALA A 593 15.51 27.85 2.88
C ALA A 593 16.26 26.59 2.42
N SER A 594 17.49 26.71 1.90
CA SER A 594 18.32 25.56 1.52
C SER A 594 18.73 24.71 2.72
N ASN A 595 19.10 25.35 3.84
CA ASN A 595 19.40 24.62 5.07
C ASN A 595 18.19 23.84 5.60
N LEU A 596 16.98 24.42 5.51
CA LEU A 596 15.74 23.72 5.84
C LEU A 596 15.50 22.53 4.91
N SER A 597 15.79 22.68 3.63
CA SER A 597 15.67 21.58 2.67
C SER A 597 16.60 20.42 3.00
N TRP A 598 17.85 20.69 3.36
CA TRP A 598 18.81 19.65 3.71
C TRP A 598 18.48 18.97 5.04
N SER A 599 17.86 19.69 5.99
CA SER A 599 17.50 19.08 7.28
C SER A 599 16.35 18.09 7.22
N GLN A 600 15.63 17.96 6.09
CA GLN A 600 14.47 17.07 6.00
C GLN A 600 14.83 15.59 5.85
N GLU A 601 16.03 15.30 5.33
CA GLU A 601 16.43 13.94 4.95
C GLU A 601 17.83 13.64 5.48
N PRO A 602 18.00 13.56 6.82
CA PRO A 602 19.30 13.39 7.46
C PRO A 602 20.00 12.08 7.05
N ASP A 603 19.22 11.09 6.63
CA ASP A 603 19.70 9.77 6.18
C ASP A 603 20.14 9.76 4.71
N ALA A 604 19.97 10.87 3.98
CA ALA A 604 20.48 11.00 2.62
C ALA A 604 22.01 11.03 2.64
N GLU A 605 22.63 10.15 1.86
CA GLU A 605 24.08 10.09 1.71
C GLU A 605 24.62 11.33 0.99
N TYR A 606 23.83 11.85 0.03
CA TYR A 606 24.19 13.04 -0.73
C TYR A 606 23.08 14.06 -0.72
N TYR A 607 23.48 15.33 -0.67
CA TYR A 607 22.58 16.45 -0.83
C TYR A 607 22.86 17.13 -2.16
N LEU A 608 21.82 17.24 -2.98
CA LEU A 608 21.87 18.01 -4.20
C LEU A 608 21.03 19.26 -4.04
N LYS A 609 21.66 20.43 -4.16
CA LYS A 609 20.95 21.69 -4.34
C LYS A 609 20.59 21.86 -5.81
N LEU A 610 19.30 21.98 -6.11
CA LEU A 610 18.79 22.28 -7.44
C LEU A 610 17.97 23.57 -7.42
N ASP A 611 18.34 24.53 -8.26
CA ASP A 611 17.56 25.76 -8.43
C ASP A 611 16.30 25.47 -9.26
N ASN A 612 15.19 26.13 -8.91
CA ASN A 612 13.88 25.90 -9.51
C ASN A 612 13.73 26.39 -10.97
N ASP A 613 14.80 26.95 -11.54
CA ASP A 613 14.90 27.39 -12.94
C ASP A 613 15.92 26.56 -13.76
N ILE A 614 16.36 25.42 -13.22
CA ILE A 614 17.22 24.45 -13.92
C ILE A 614 16.38 23.32 -14.51
N VAL A 615 16.48 23.17 -15.84
CA VAL A 615 15.86 22.08 -16.59
C VAL A 615 16.94 21.06 -16.97
N ILE A 616 16.87 19.89 -16.34
CA ILE A 616 17.75 18.77 -16.69
C ILE A 616 17.27 18.13 -17.99
N GLN A 617 18.18 17.85 -18.92
CA GLN A 617 17.82 17.25 -20.22
C GLN A 617 18.48 15.89 -20.47
N LYS A 618 19.53 15.55 -19.71
CA LYS A 618 20.31 14.33 -19.92
C LYS A 618 19.88 13.26 -18.92
N PRO A 619 19.50 12.05 -19.37
CA PRO A 619 19.27 10.93 -18.46
C PRO A 619 20.57 10.52 -17.76
N ASN A 620 20.47 9.81 -16.64
CA ASN A 620 21.61 9.29 -15.86
C ASN A 620 22.58 10.37 -15.35
N TRP A 621 22.19 11.64 -15.32
CA TRP A 621 23.03 12.73 -14.84
C TRP A 621 23.38 12.55 -13.36
N LEU A 622 22.39 12.19 -12.54
CA LEU A 622 22.53 12.06 -11.09
C LEU A 622 23.34 10.82 -10.71
N SER A 623 23.10 9.68 -11.37
CA SER A 623 23.86 8.45 -11.15
C SER A 623 25.35 8.63 -11.49
N ARG A 624 25.67 9.38 -12.55
CA ARG A 624 27.08 9.72 -12.89
C ARG A 624 27.74 10.63 -11.87
N MET A 625 26.98 11.57 -11.29
CA MET A 625 27.48 12.40 -10.21
C MET A 625 27.84 11.53 -9.00
N VAL A 626 26.90 10.69 -8.56
CA VAL A 626 27.13 9.77 -7.44
C VAL A 626 28.31 8.83 -7.71
N GLU A 627 28.43 8.29 -8.92
CA GLU A 627 29.56 7.43 -9.31
C GLU A 627 30.92 8.15 -9.18
N VAL A 628 31.01 9.42 -9.58
CA VAL A 628 32.27 10.18 -9.51
C VAL A 628 32.66 10.47 -8.06
N ILE A 629 31.71 10.92 -7.23
CA ILE A 629 32.00 11.24 -5.82
C ILE A 629 32.30 9.97 -5.01
N ASP A 630 31.68 8.83 -5.33
CA ASP A 630 31.99 7.55 -4.69
C ASP A 630 33.37 6.98 -5.09
N ARG A 631 33.79 7.19 -6.34
CA ARG A 631 35.09 6.70 -6.82
C ARG A 631 36.29 7.45 -6.23
N ILE A 632 36.08 8.65 -5.71
CA ILE A 632 37.14 9.53 -5.21
C ILE A 632 36.75 9.98 -3.79
N PRO A 633 37.06 9.17 -2.76
CA PRO A 633 36.64 9.41 -1.38
C PRO A 633 37.04 10.78 -0.80
N GLU A 634 38.02 11.46 -1.39
CA GLU A 634 38.47 12.79 -1.01
C GLU A 634 37.55 13.93 -1.52
N LEU A 635 36.60 13.65 -2.42
CA LEU A 635 35.67 14.66 -2.94
C LEU A 635 34.54 14.93 -1.95
N GLY A 636 34.54 16.12 -1.34
CA GLY A 636 33.44 16.59 -0.49
C GLY A 636 32.26 17.21 -1.26
N ALA A 637 32.45 17.60 -2.52
CA ALA A 637 31.40 18.14 -3.37
C ALA A 637 31.76 18.01 -4.86
N ILE A 638 30.73 17.86 -5.69
CA ILE A 638 30.83 17.90 -7.16
C ILE A 638 29.71 18.75 -7.72
N ALA A 639 29.94 19.36 -8.88
CA ALA A 639 28.93 20.16 -9.57
C ALA A 639 28.78 19.67 -11.01
N TYR A 640 27.54 19.71 -11.50
CA TYR A 640 27.25 19.44 -12.90
C TYR A 640 27.59 20.69 -13.71
N SER A 641 28.49 20.56 -14.70
CA SER A 641 28.82 21.67 -15.59
C SER A 641 27.69 21.86 -16.60
N PHE A 642 26.94 22.94 -16.45
CA PHE A 642 25.95 23.38 -17.43
C PHE A 642 26.62 24.34 -18.41
N GLU A 643 26.49 24.10 -19.72
CA GLU A 643 26.76 25.14 -20.70
C GLU A 643 25.48 25.98 -20.85
N PRO A 644 25.43 27.24 -20.39
CA PRO A 644 24.20 28.02 -20.44
C PRO A 644 23.95 28.46 -21.89
N VAL A 645 23.15 27.68 -22.61
CA VAL A 645 22.79 27.96 -24.00
C VAL A 645 21.82 29.14 -24.13
N SER A 646 21.18 29.55 -23.04
CA SER A 646 20.15 30.61 -22.98
C SER A 646 20.69 32.05 -23.05
N TYR A 647 21.99 32.28 -22.83
CA TYR A 647 22.59 33.61 -22.92
C TYR A 647 23.30 33.81 -24.27
N PRO A 648 23.15 34.99 -24.93
CA PRO A 648 23.81 35.26 -26.20
C PRO A 648 25.32 35.23 -26.04
N VAL A 649 26.03 34.58 -26.97
CA VAL A 649 27.50 34.61 -27.00
C VAL A 649 27.95 35.99 -27.45
N ARG A 650 28.88 36.59 -26.71
CA ARG A 650 29.62 37.79 -27.13
C ARG A 650 31.12 37.52 -27.05
N GLU A 651 31.87 38.13 -27.94
CA GLU A 651 33.33 38.11 -27.89
C GLU A 651 33.82 39.44 -27.31
N ILE A 652 34.51 39.38 -26.17
CA ILE A 652 35.17 40.55 -25.56
C ILE A 652 36.66 40.26 -25.45
N ARG A 653 37.49 41.10 -26.07
CA ARG A 653 38.97 40.95 -26.06
C ARG A 653 39.44 39.53 -26.44
N ARG A 654 38.83 38.93 -27.47
CA ARG A 654 39.09 37.55 -27.96
C ARG A 654 38.73 36.44 -26.98
N VAL A 655 37.98 36.76 -25.92
CA VAL A 655 37.40 35.78 -25.01
C VAL A 655 35.92 35.66 -25.35
N ARG A 656 35.48 34.45 -25.69
CA ARG A 656 34.05 34.13 -25.82
C ARG A 656 33.44 34.12 -24.43
N ILE A 657 32.50 35.02 -24.19
CA ILE A 657 31.75 35.12 -22.93
C ILE A 657 30.25 35.10 -23.23
N ARG A 658 29.44 34.66 -22.27
CA ARG A 658 27.98 34.75 -22.34
C ARG A 658 27.50 35.70 -21.23
N PRO A 659 27.36 37.01 -21.50
CA PRO A 659 27.00 37.96 -20.47
C PRO A 659 25.55 37.78 -20.02
N LYS A 660 25.37 37.49 -18.72
CA LYS A 660 24.06 37.51 -18.05
C LYS A 660 23.62 38.97 -17.87
N ALA A 661 22.55 39.38 -18.53
CA ALA A 661 21.93 40.68 -18.25
C ALA A 661 21.16 40.57 -16.92
N GLY A 662 21.65 41.20 -15.84
CA GLY A 662 20.84 41.35 -14.62
C GLY A 662 21.50 41.21 -13.24
N ASN A 663 22.82 41.10 -13.09
CA ASN A 663 23.46 41.06 -11.75
C ASN A 663 24.48 42.20 -11.55
N VAL A 664 24.14 43.43 -11.96
CA VAL A 664 24.82 44.63 -11.44
C VAL A 664 23.88 45.21 -10.38
N ASN A 665 23.95 44.64 -9.17
CA ASN A 665 23.20 44.93 -7.92
C ASN A 665 22.44 43.72 -7.31
N GLY A 666 22.98 42.50 -7.41
CA GLY A 666 22.45 41.32 -6.73
C GLY A 666 22.99 40.04 -7.32
#